data_AF-A0A6G1B491-F1
#
_entry.id   AF-A0A6G1B491-F1
#
_cell.length_a   1.000
_cell.length_b   1.000
_cell.length_c   1.000
_cell.angle_alpha   90.00
_cell.angle_beta   90.00
_cell.angle_gamma   90.00
#
_symmetry.space_group_name_H-M   'P 1'
#
loop_
_entity.id
_entity.type
_entity.pdbx_description
1 polymer ?
#
loop_
_entity_poly.entity_id
_entity_poly.type
_entity_poly.pdbx_seq_one_letter_code
_entity_poly.pdbx_strand_id
1 'polypeptide(L)'
;LRGSKWMYLILTFFSPFTADGLCVFKCLLNRDTECCRVGRESILITLGYNSALLKFESHADLSSFSNTLKSCRNEKKECSVFSQRTEEASAVQYFEFYGCISQQQNMMQDFVRTATYHRAILQNHIDFRDKVVLDVGCGSGILSFFAVQAGARRVYAVEASSVAQYAEMLVKNNHLSDKIIVLPGKIEDISLPEAIDVIVSEPMGYMLFNERMLESYLHSKKWLKANGMMFPTFSDIHLAPFSDEQLYMEHYSRANFWHQQCFYGVNLSSLRGAAVDEYFRQPIVDTFDVRILMARTVKYTVNFMDAEEADLHRVEIPFVFHMTQSGLIHGLAFWFDVAFVGSVVTVWLSTAPTEPLTHWYQVRCLLHTPLFAKEGETLSGKVLQSYDIQIVALVNQTGFRSGNILDLKNPFFRTATMEVKGGKKITGKGAKTPQEKNKFHKNSDSGSSKTFPRKAVKEGGPKITPKNFEKCATKPGKKGVKQFRNKQQGPKIPKNKLQPADKFGRKRRSQADAGSGESAAKKPKWDDFKRKKKELKQSRQLSDKTNYDVVVRAKQIWEVLRRKDCDKEKRVKLMGDLQKLIQGKIKTMAFAHDSTRVIQCYIQFGNDEQRKQAFEELRDDFVQLSKAKYSRNIVKKFLMYGSKPQTAEIMRSFRGHVRKLLRHAEASAVVEYAYNDRAVLEQRNMLTEELYGNTFQLYKV
;
A
#
# COMPACT_ATOMS: atom_id res chain seq x y z
N LEU A 1 -31.14 -22.05 -2.16
CA LEU A 1 -31.22 -22.29 -0.69
C LEU A 1 -31.82 -21.04 -0.05
N ARG A 2 -32.87 -21.17 0.78
CA ARG A 2 -33.36 -20.08 1.66
C ARG A 2 -32.80 -20.33 3.06
N GLY A 3 -32.06 -19.37 3.63
CA GLY A 3 -31.45 -19.53 4.96
C GLY A 3 -30.08 -18.85 5.14
N SER A 4 -29.92 -17.61 4.70
CA SER A 4 -28.77 -16.71 4.96
C SER A 4 -29.06 -15.32 4.39
N LYS A 5 -28.28 -14.29 4.77
CA LYS A 5 -28.32 -12.90 4.25
C LYS A 5 -27.87 -12.76 2.77
N TRP A 6 -27.90 -13.85 2.00
CA TRP A 6 -27.20 -14.00 0.73
C TRP A 6 -27.97 -14.93 -0.20
N MET A 7 -28.26 -14.50 -1.43
CA MET A 7 -28.88 -15.36 -2.45
C MET A 7 -27.84 -15.78 -3.50
N TYR A 8 -27.47 -17.06 -3.50
CA TYR A 8 -26.70 -17.63 -4.61
C TYR A 8 -27.62 -17.94 -5.79
N LEU A 9 -27.32 -17.36 -6.95
CA LEU A 9 -27.82 -17.86 -8.23
C LEU A 9 -26.93 -19.04 -8.63
N ILE A 10 -27.54 -20.17 -8.93
CA ILE A 10 -26.87 -21.38 -9.42
C ILE A 10 -27.59 -21.77 -10.71
N LEU A 11 -26.86 -21.79 -11.83
CA LEU A 11 -27.32 -22.31 -13.10
C LEU A 11 -26.64 -23.67 -13.32
N THR A 12 -27.43 -24.72 -13.15
CA THR A 12 -27.05 -26.11 -13.39
C THR A 12 -27.44 -26.50 -14.81
N PHE A 13 -26.55 -27.14 -15.56
CA PHE A 13 -26.87 -27.67 -16.88
C PHE A 13 -27.11 -29.18 -16.78
N PHE A 14 -28.34 -29.62 -17.01
CA PHE A 14 -28.67 -31.04 -17.04
C PHE A 14 -28.39 -31.61 -18.43
N SER A 15 -27.34 -32.41 -18.53
CA SER A 15 -27.13 -33.30 -19.68
C SER A 15 -28.05 -34.52 -19.54
N PRO A 16 -28.77 -34.95 -20.59
CA PRO A 16 -29.63 -36.14 -20.52
C PRO A 16 -28.86 -37.47 -20.35
N PHE A 17 -27.52 -37.43 -20.29
CA PHE A 17 -26.65 -38.60 -20.15
C PHE A 17 -25.96 -38.73 -18.78
N THR A 18 -26.16 -37.80 -17.84
CA THR A 18 -25.54 -37.83 -16.50
C THR A 18 -26.48 -37.29 -15.43
N ALA A 19 -26.76 -38.08 -14.39
CA ALA A 19 -27.66 -37.70 -13.30
C ALA A 19 -27.12 -36.56 -12.42
N ASP A 20 -25.80 -36.45 -12.28
CA ASP A 20 -25.15 -35.36 -11.55
C ASP A 20 -25.09 -34.09 -12.42
N GLY A 21 -26.00 -33.15 -12.16
CA GLY A 21 -26.09 -31.88 -12.89
C GLY A 21 -24.87 -30.99 -12.66
N LEU A 22 -24.18 -30.63 -13.74
CA LEU A 22 -22.96 -29.81 -13.66
C LEU A 22 -23.30 -28.34 -13.33
N CYS A 23 -22.71 -27.78 -12.28
CA CYS A 23 -22.86 -26.37 -11.92
C CYS A 23 -22.02 -25.48 -12.85
N VAL A 24 -22.63 -24.96 -13.92
CA VAL A 24 -21.92 -24.17 -14.95
C VAL A 24 -21.70 -22.72 -14.52
N PHE A 25 -22.60 -22.13 -13.73
CA PHE A 25 -22.46 -20.75 -13.25
C PHE A 25 -23.02 -20.60 -11.83
N LYS A 26 -22.19 -20.12 -10.90
CA LYS A 26 -22.59 -19.76 -9.54
C LYS A 26 -22.17 -18.32 -9.26
N CYS A 27 -23.12 -17.44 -8.95
CA CYS A 27 -22.81 -16.09 -8.48
C CYS A 27 -23.54 -15.75 -7.18
N LEU A 28 -23.02 -14.74 -6.48
CA LEU A 28 -23.65 -14.13 -5.32
C LEU A 28 -24.49 -12.95 -5.80
N LEU A 29 -25.80 -12.96 -5.53
CA LEU A 29 -26.66 -11.80 -5.72
C LEU A 29 -26.72 -11.01 -4.40
N ASN A 30 -26.42 -9.71 -4.48
CA ASN A 30 -26.37 -8.78 -3.36
C ASN A 30 -27.10 -7.46 -3.71
N ARG A 31 -27.11 -6.50 -2.78
CA ARG A 31 -27.78 -5.20 -2.95
C ARG A 31 -27.27 -4.41 -4.17
N ASP A 32 -25.96 -4.48 -4.39
CA ASP A 32 -25.22 -3.70 -5.37
C ASP A 32 -25.14 -4.41 -6.74
N THR A 33 -25.80 -5.56 -6.87
CA THR A 33 -26.02 -6.25 -8.14
C THR A 33 -26.93 -5.41 -9.03
N GLU A 34 -26.42 -4.92 -10.15
CA GLU A 34 -27.23 -4.22 -11.14
C GLU A 34 -28.12 -5.19 -11.90
N CYS A 35 -29.42 -4.90 -12.00
CA CYS A 35 -30.37 -5.70 -12.75
C CYS A 35 -31.37 -4.82 -13.52
N CYS A 36 -31.67 -5.19 -14.77
CA CYS A 36 -32.62 -4.50 -15.64
C CYS A 36 -33.59 -5.50 -16.27
N ARG A 37 -34.89 -5.21 -16.26
CA ARG A 37 -35.90 -6.05 -16.91
C ARG A 37 -35.84 -5.87 -18.42
N VAL A 38 -35.74 -6.97 -19.17
CA VAL A 38 -35.67 -6.98 -20.63
C VAL A 38 -36.92 -7.69 -21.16
N GLY A 39 -37.88 -6.91 -21.66
CA GLY A 39 -39.16 -7.44 -22.16
C GLY A 39 -40.04 -8.06 -21.06
N ARG A 40 -40.92 -8.99 -21.46
CA ARG A 40 -41.91 -9.60 -20.56
C ARG A 40 -41.34 -10.71 -19.68
N GLU A 41 -40.38 -11.47 -20.18
CA GLU A 41 -39.94 -12.76 -19.62
C GLU A 41 -38.43 -12.85 -19.34
N SER A 42 -37.68 -11.74 -19.41
CA SER A 42 -36.23 -11.76 -19.15
C SER A 42 -35.75 -10.66 -18.21
N ILE A 43 -34.63 -10.92 -17.53
CA ILE A 43 -33.90 -9.94 -16.73
C ILE A 43 -32.40 -10.04 -17.04
N LEU A 44 -31.77 -8.90 -17.32
CA LEU A 44 -30.33 -8.77 -17.41
C LEU A 44 -29.78 -8.52 -16.01
N ILE A 45 -28.72 -9.25 -15.62
CA ILE A 45 -28.01 -9.07 -14.36
C ILE A 45 -26.54 -8.80 -14.69
N THR A 46 -25.97 -7.72 -14.15
CA THR A 46 -24.55 -7.36 -14.31
C THR A 46 -23.82 -7.59 -12.99
N LEU A 47 -22.67 -8.27 -13.09
CA LEU A 47 -21.90 -8.85 -12.00
C LEU A 47 -20.42 -8.48 -12.25
N GLY A 48 -20.06 -7.26 -11.85
CA GLY A 48 -18.76 -6.66 -12.21
C GLY A 48 -18.66 -6.47 -13.73
N TYR A 49 -17.70 -7.16 -14.36
CA TYR A 49 -17.45 -7.07 -15.81
C TYR A 49 -18.31 -8.01 -16.67
N ASN A 50 -19.08 -8.92 -16.06
CA ASN A 50 -19.90 -9.91 -16.78
C ASN A 50 -21.39 -9.55 -16.68
N SER A 51 -22.14 -9.71 -17.77
CA SER A 51 -23.61 -9.58 -17.77
C SER A 51 -24.28 -10.87 -18.26
N ALA A 52 -25.25 -11.37 -17.50
CA ALA A 52 -26.04 -12.56 -17.82
C ALA A 52 -27.50 -12.18 -18.07
N LEU A 53 -28.06 -12.60 -19.20
CA LEU A 53 -29.48 -12.46 -19.51
C LEU A 53 -30.20 -13.75 -19.11
N LEU A 54 -30.99 -13.71 -18.05
CA LEU A 54 -31.86 -14.82 -17.65
C LEU A 54 -33.21 -14.66 -18.36
N LYS A 55 -33.65 -15.70 -19.07
CA LYS A 55 -35.03 -15.84 -19.56
C LYS A 55 -35.77 -16.83 -18.64
N PHE A 56 -37.03 -16.52 -18.33
CA PHE A 56 -37.91 -17.36 -17.54
C PHE A 56 -38.98 -17.99 -18.43
N GLU A 57 -39.50 -19.15 -18.02
CA GLU A 57 -40.57 -19.86 -18.75
C GLU A 57 -41.93 -19.20 -18.56
N SER A 58 -42.14 -18.48 -17.44
CA SER A 58 -43.36 -17.70 -17.21
C SER A 58 -43.11 -16.31 -16.62
N HIS A 59 -44.10 -15.44 -16.78
CA HIS A 59 -44.14 -14.14 -16.10
C HIS A 59 -44.23 -14.27 -14.56
N ALA A 60 -44.76 -15.38 -14.04
CA ALA A 60 -44.87 -15.62 -12.60
C ALA A 60 -43.48 -15.86 -11.98
N ASP A 61 -42.63 -16.64 -12.65
CA ASP A 61 -41.26 -16.93 -12.19
C ASP A 61 -40.37 -15.69 -12.23
N LEU A 62 -40.44 -14.91 -13.32
CA LEU A 62 -39.78 -13.61 -13.39
C LEU A 62 -40.25 -12.67 -12.27
N SER A 63 -41.55 -12.70 -11.93
CA SER A 63 -42.11 -11.86 -10.85
C SER A 63 -41.64 -12.32 -9.47
N SER A 64 -41.61 -13.63 -9.22
CA SER A 64 -41.11 -14.25 -7.99
C SER A 64 -39.61 -13.95 -7.78
N PHE A 65 -38.81 -14.14 -8.82
CA PHE A 65 -37.38 -13.81 -8.83
C PHE A 65 -37.14 -12.31 -8.64
N SER A 66 -37.88 -11.46 -9.36
CA SER A 66 -37.77 -9.99 -9.24
C SER A 66 -38.14 -9.50 -7.85
N ASN A 67 -39.16 -10.08 -7.20
CA ASN A 67 -39.54 -9.71 -5.84
C ASN A 67 -38.52 -10.21 -4.80
N THR A 68 -37.90 -11.37 -5.04
CA THR A 68 -36.80 -11.85 -4.19
C THR A 68 -35.56 -10.94 -4.33
N LEU A 69 -35.19 -10.54 -5.55
CA LEU A 69 -34.15 -9.53 -5.81
C LEU A 69 -34.45 -8.20 -5.11
N LYS A 70 -35.69 -7.69 -5.19
CA LYS A 70 -36.10 -6.47 -4.46
C LYS A 70 -35.95 -6.64 -2.96
N SER A 71 -36.25 -7.82 -2.39
CA SER A 71 -36.03 -8.09 -0.97
C SER A 71 -34.55 -7.94 -0.61
N CYS A 72 -33.65 -8.61 -1.33
CA CYS A 72 -32.20 -8.52 -1.11
C CYS A 72 -31.64 -7.09 -1.35
N ARG A 73 -32.30 -6.27 -2.17
CA ARG A 73 -31.91 -4.86 -2.41
C ARG A 73 -32.48 -3.87 -1.39
N ASN A 74 -33.52 -4.26 -0.65
CA ASN A 74 -34.21 -3.41 0.34
C ASN A 74 -33.81 -3.71 1.79
N GLU A 75 -32.95 -4.70 2.05
CA GLU A 75 -32.34 -4.87 3.37
C GLU A 75 -31.53 -3.61 3.74
N LYS A 76 -31.74 -3.11 4.96
CA LYS A 76 -30.96 -1.98 5.48
C LYS A 76 -29.48 -2.40 5.56
N LYS A 77 -28.56 -1.50 5.19
CA LYS A 77 -27.11 -1.68 5.48
C LYS A 77 -26.96 -1.73 7.01
N GLU A 78 -26.93 -2.95 7.57
CA GLU A 78 -26.31 -3.16 8.87
C GLU A 78 -24.88 -2.66 8.74
N CYS A 79 -24.58 -1.51 9.36
CA CYS A 79 -23.25 -0.95 9.33
C CYS A 79 -22.39 -1.83 10.23
N SER A 80 -21.53 -2.67 9.66
CA SER A 80 -20.61 -3.50 10.42
C SER A 80 -19.63 -2.65 11.22
N VAL A 81 -19.02 -3.19 12.27
CA VAL A 81 -18.13 -2.44 13.18
C VAL A 81 -17.07 -1.67 12.38
N PHE A 82 -16.41 -2.32 11.41
CA PHE A 82 -15.50 -1.69 10.45
C PHE A 82 -16.10 -0.46 9.75
N SER A 83 -17.31 -0.58 9.20
CA SER A 83 -17.95 0.50 8.43
C SER A 83 -18.60 1.58 9.30
N GLN A 84 -18.62 1.40 10.63
CA GLN A 84 -18.86 2.47 11.60
C GLN A 84 -17.58 3.22 11.98
N ARG A 85 -16.41 2.55 12.07
CA ARG A 85 -15.13 3.16 12.47
C ARG A 85 -14.29 3.75 11.32
N THR A 86 -14.47 3.29 10.09
CA THR A 86 -13.62 3.62 8.94
C THR A 86 -14.40 4.30 7.82
N GLU A 87 -13.92 5.46 7.35
CA GLU A 87 -14.48 6.16 6.19
C GLU A 87 -14.36 5.31 4.91
N GLU A 88 -15.42 5.30 4.10
CA GLU A 88 -15.53 4.43 2.92
C GLU A 88 -14.42 4.73 1.88
N ALA A 89 -13.99 5.99 1.74
CA ALA A 89 -12.88 6.38 0.87
C ALA A 89 -11.51 5.86 1.38
N SER A 90 -11.22 5.99 2.68
CA SER A 90 -10.00 5.44 3.28
C SER A 90 -9.96 3.92 3.20
N ALA A 91 -11.11 3.26 3.42
CA ALA A 91 -11.23 1.82 3.31
C ALA A 91 -10.95 1.32 1.88
N VAL A 92 -11.46 1.99 0.85
CA VAL A 92 -11.19 1.65 -0.55
C VAL A 92 -9.68 1.79 -0.85
N GLN A 93 -9.08 2.93 -0.51
CA GLN A 93 -7.63 3.15 -0.74
C GLN A 93 -6.76 2.10 -0.02
N TYR A 94 -7.13 1.72 1.21
CA TYR A 94 -6.46 0.68 1.98
C TYR A 94 -6.52 -0.69 1.28
N PHE A 95 -7.70 -1.16 0.88
CA PHE A 95 -7.84 -2.45 0.21
C PHE A 95 -7.32 -2.44 -1.24
N GLU A 96 -7.26 -1.29 -1.93
CA GLU A 96 -6.57 -1.14 -3.22
C GLU A 96 -5.04 -1.24 -3.07
N PHE A 97 -4.46 -0.64 -2.02
CA PHE A 97 -3.03 -0.74 -1.71
C PHE A 97 -2.63 -2.20 -1.41
N TYR A 98 -3.33 -2.86 -0.48
CA TYR A 98 -3.08 -4.27 -0.16
C TYR A 98 -3.45 -5.23 -1.29
N GLY A 99 -4.37 -4.83 -2.18
CA GLY A 99 -4.70 -5.47 -3.45
C GLY A 99 -3.53 -5.63 -4.43
N CYS A 100 -2.43 -4.90 -4.23
CA CYS A 100 -1.28 -4.93 -5.12
C CYS A 100 -0.30 -6.08 -4.78
N ILE A 101 -0.08 -6.99 -5.74
CA ILE A 101 0.92 -8.07 -5.63
C ILE A 101 2.31 -7.55 -5.22
N SER A 102 2.69 -6.34 -5.64
CA SER A 102 3.97 -5.73 -5.24
C SER A 102 4.08 -5.44 -3.74
N GLN A 103 2.98 -5.10 -3.05
CA GLN A 103 3.01 -4.92 -1.59
C GLN A 103 3.06 -6.26 -0.86
N GLN A 104 2.29 -7.24 -1.36
CA GLN A 104 2.40 -8.63 -0.90
C GLN A 104 3.83 -9.18 -1.06
N GLN A 105 4.49 -8.86 -2.18
CA GLN A 105 5.90 -9.19 -2.42
C GLN A 105 6.83 -8.47 -1.44
N ASN A 106 6.71 -7.15 -1.26
CA ASN A 106 7.53 -6.38 -0.31
C ASN A 106 7.45 -7.00 1.11
N MET A 107 6.24 -7.26 1.58
CA MET A 107 5.95 -7.93 2.84
C MET A 107 6.54 -9.35 2.94
N MET A 108 6.49 -10.14 1.87
CA MET A 108 7.05 -11.50 1.83
C MET A 108 8.58 -11.53 1.65
N GLN A 109 9.19 -10.45 1.16
CA GLN A 109 10.65 -10.31 1.05
C GLN A 109 11.30 -9.78 2.34
N ASP A 110 10.53 -9.26 3.29
CA ASP A 110 10.96 -9.12 4.68
C ASP A 110 11.18 -10.53 5.29
N PHE A 111 12.43 -10.97 5.22
CA PHE A 111 12.86 -12.27 5.73
C PHE A 111 12.74 -12.34 7.26
N VAL A 112 13.03 -11.24 7.98
CA VAL A 112 12.96 -11.21 9.45
C VAL A 112 11.53 -11.45 9.90
N ARG A 113 10.57 -10.76 9.30
CA ARG A 113 9.12 -10.98 9.51
C ARG A 113 8.71 -12.39 9.12
N THR A 114 8.86 -12.76 7.86
CA THR A 114 8.26 -13.99 7.31
C THR A 114 8.90 -15.26 7.89
N ALA A 115 10.22 -15.29 8.11
CA ALA A 115 10.89 -16.43 8.74
C ALA A 115 10.61 -16.53 10.24
N THR A 116 10.36 -15.42 10.94
CA THR A 116 9.99 -15.45 12.36
C THR A 116 8.57 -15.99 12.56
N TYR A 117 7.61 -15.59 11.72
CA TYR A 117 6.28 -16.19 11.68
C TYR A 117 6.33 -17.70 11.37
N HIS A 118 7.12 -18.09 10.36
CA HIS A 118 7.33 -19.50 10.01
C HIS A 118 7.89 -20.31 11.19
N ARG A 119 8.94 -19.78 11.84
CA ARG A 119 9.56 -20.37 13.03
C ARG A 119 8.58 -20.48 14.20
N ALA A 120 7.83 -19.42 14.50
CA ALA A 120 6.85 -19.39 15.59
C ALA A 120 5.78 -20.49 15.43
N ILE A 121 5.24 -20.64 14.22
CA ILE A 121 4.20 -21.62 13.90
C ILE A 121 4.76 -23.05 13.88
N LEU A 122 5.92 -23.29 13.25
CA LEU A 122 6.49 -24.65 13.15
C LEU A 122 7.14 -25.16 14.44
N GLN A 123 7.76 -24.31 15.26
CA GLN A 123 8.31 -24.75 16.55
C GLN A 123 7.21 -25.08 17.55
N ASN A 124 6.08 -24.39 17.48
CA ASN A 124 4.89 -24.65 18.29
C ASN A 124 3.87 -25.53 17.58
N HIS A 125 4.29 -26.49 16.74
CA HIS A 125 3.37 -27.26 15.88
C HIS A 125 2.27 -28.02 16.65
N ILE A 126 2.42 -28.28 17.95
CA ILE A 126 1.37 -28.92 18.77
C ILE A 126 0.14 -28.03 18.97
N ASP A 127 0.31 -26.71 18.86
CA ASP A 127 -0.77 -25.73 18.93
C ASP A 127 -1.55 -25.63 17.62
N PHE A 128 -1.00 -26.17 16.53
CA PHE A 128 -1.60 -26.16 15.19
C PHE A 128 -2.07 -27.55 14.73
N ARG A 129 -1.43 -28.64 15.19
CA ARG A 129 -1.74 -30.01 14.75
C ARG A 129 -3.19 -30.39 15.04
N ASP A 130 -3.88 -30.86 13.99
CA ASP A 130 -5.29 -31.28 13.98
C ASP A 130 -6.32 -30.19 14.40
N LYS A 131 -5.85 -28.93 14.50
CA LYS A 131 -6.64 -27.76 14.89
C LYS A 131 -7.35 -27.07 13.72
N VAL A 132 -8.33 -26.23 14.06
CA VAL A 132 -8.93 -25.24 13.17
C VAL A 132 -8.29 -23.89 13.41
N VAL A 133 -7.76 -23.28 12.37
CA VAL A 133 -7.04 -21.99 12.43
C VAL A 133 -7.83 -20.92 11.67
N LEU A 134 -7.75 -19.68 12.13
CA LEU A 134 -8.26 -18.49 11.46
C LEU A 134 -7.08 -17.58 11.10
N ASP A 135 -6.91 -17.26 9.82
CA ASP A 135 -5.87 -16.36 9.31
C ASP A 135 -6.54 -15.04 8.88
N VAL A 136 -6.33 -13.98 9.68
CA VAL A 136 -7.07 -12.70 9.58
C VAL A 136 -6.27 -11.69 8.78
N GLY A 137 -6.80 -11.26 7.64
CA GLY A 137 -6.08 -10.41 6.68
C GLY A 137 -4.97 -11.22 6.00
N CYS A 138 -5.31 -12.42 5.50
CA CYS A 138 -4.30 -13.41 5.10
C CYS A 138 -3.42 -12.97 3.93
N GLY A 139 -3.81 -11.93 3.17
CA GLY A 139 -3.09 -11.44 2.00
C GLY A 139 -2.92 -12.54 0.96
N SER A 140 -1.68 -12.93 0.68
CA SER A 140 -1.33 -14.06 -0.20
C SER A 140 -1.65 -15.46 0.38
N GLY A 141 -2.10 -15.55 1.64
CA GLY A 141 -2.32 -16.80 2.37
C GLY A 141 -1.07 -17.42 2.98
N ILE A 142 0.05 -16.69 3.04
CA ILE A 142 1.36 -17.24 3.45
C ILE A 142 1.34 -17.86 4.86
N LEU A 143 0.60 -17.26 5.81
CA LEU A 143 0.49 -17.78 7.18
C LEU A 143 -0.41 -19.02 7.24
N SER A 144 -1.50 -19.07 6.46
CA SER A 144 -2.30 -20.28 6.25
C SER A 144 -1.48 -21.46 5.74
N PHE A 145 -0.54 -21.24 4.81
CA PHE A 145 0.38 -22.31 4.37
C PHE A 145 1.28 -22.79 5.51
N PHE A 146 1.77 -21.88 6.38
CA PHE A 146 2.59 -22.26 7.54
C PHE A 146 1.79 -23.05 8.58
N ALA A 147 0.52 -22.68 8.83
CA ALA A 147 -0.37 -23.43 9.71
C ALA A 147 -0.64 -24.86 9.19
N VAL A 148 -0.83 -25.04 7.88
CA VAL A 148 -0.96 -26.39 7.28
C VAL A 148 0.36 -27.17 7.34
N GLN A 149 1.52 -26.52 7.18
CA GLN A 149 2.84 -27.16 7.38
C GLN A 149 3.05 -27.65 8.82
N ALA A 150 2.51 -26.95 9.82
CA ALA A 150 2.50 -27.39 11.22
C ALA A 150 1.48 -28.52 11.50
N GLY A 151 0.57 -28.81 10.56
CA GLY A 151 -0.40 -29.89 10.64
C GLY A 151 -1.84 -29.45 10.94
N ALA A 152 -2.22 -28.20 10.67
CA ALA A 152 -3.61 -27.75 10.80
C ALA A 152 -4.59 -28.64 10.01
N ARG A 153 -5.70 -29.02 10.66
CA ARG A 153 -6.83 -29.75 10.05
C ARG A 153 -7.54 -28.89 9.02
N ARG A 154 -7.70 -27.60 9.34
CA ARG A 154 -8.38 -26.60 8.52
C ARG A 154 -7.87 -25.20 8.83
N VAL A 155 -7.81 -24.35 7.82
CA VAL A 155 -7.55 -22.92 7.96
C VAL A 155 -8.64 -22.14 7.22
N TYR A 156 -9.27 -21.19 7.89
CA TYR A 156 -10.12 -20.17 7.28
C TYR A 156 -9.27 -18.93 7.01
N ALA A 157 -9.04 -18.63 5.74
CA ALA A 157 -8.15 -17.56 5.31
C ALA A 157 -8.98 -16.35 4.85
N VAL A 158 -9.05 -15.30 5.66
CA VAL A 158 -9.97 -14.18 5.48
C VAL A 158 -9.23 -12.99 4.89
N GLU A 159 -9.69 -12.50 3.73
CA GLU A 159 -9.05 -11.40 3.02
C GLU A 159 -10.10 -10.50 2.35
N ALA A 160 -10.00 -9.19 2.58
CA ALA A 160 -11.00 -8.21 2.13
C ALA A 160 -10.64 -7.54 0.79
N SER A 161 -9.36 -7.55 0.41
CA SER A 161 -8.88 -7.03 -0.87
C SER A 161 -9.03 -8.04 -2.02
N SER A 162 -8.67 -7.60 -3.23
CA SER A 162 -8.59 -8.48 -4.41
C SER A 162 -7.57 -9.63 -4.27
N VAL A 163 -6.64 -9.59 -3.31
CA VAL A 163 -5.61 -10.65 -3.14
C VAL A 163 -6.22 -11.99 -2.74
N ALA A 164 -7.44 -12.02 -2.18
CA ALA A 164 -8.19 -13.26 -1.94
C ALA A 164 -8.23 -14.17 -3.20
N GLN A 165 -8.29 -13.59 -4.40
CA GLN A 165 -8.28 -14.33 -5.67
C GLN A 165 -6.92 -14.97 -5.97
N TYR A 166 -5.82 -14.34 -5.56
CA TYR A 166 -4.46 -14.88 -5.69
C TYR A 166 -4.14 -15.90 -4.58
N ALA A 167 -4.63 -15.70 -3.36
CA ALA A 167 -4.56 -16.70 -2.29
C ALA A 167 -5.27 -17.99 -2.70
N GLU A 168 -6.52 -17.89 -3.18
CA GLU A 168 -7.31 -19.01 -3.71
C GLU A 168 -6.60 -19.74 -4.88
N MET A 169 -5.90 -18.99 -5.73
CA MET A 169 -5.07 -19.56 -6.81
C MET A 169 -3.84 -20.30 -6.26
N LEU A 170 -3.15 -19.75 -5.26
CA LEU A 170 -2.02 -20.41 -4.60
C LEU A 170 -2.46 -21.68 -3.87
N VAL A 171 -3.60 -21.66 -3.18
CA VAL A 171 -4.16 -22.82 -2.46
C VAL A 171 -4.42 -23.99 -3.42
N LYS A 172 -5.05 -23.69 -4.57
CA LYS A 172 -5.29 -24.68 -5.63
C LYS A 172 -4.01 -25.23 -6.24
N ASN A 173 -3.06 -24.35 -6.57
CA ASN A 173 -1.79 -24.73 -7.19
C ASN A 173 -0.84 -25.49 -6.25
N ASN A 174 -1.03 -25.40 -4.93
CA ASN A 174 -0.32 -26.20 -3.92
C ASN A 174 -1.12 -27.43 -3.44
N HIS A 175 -2.30 -27.70 -4.04
CA HIS A 175 -3.16 -28.84 -3.73
C HIS A 175 -3.66 -28.90 -2.27
N LEU A 176 -4.02 -27.74 -1.68
CA LEU A 176 -4.46 -27.64 -0.26
C LEU A 176 -5.91 -27.14 -0.10
N SER A 177 -6.73 -27.19 -1.15
CA SER A 177 -8.13 -26.72 -1.14
C SER A 177 -9.09 -27.53 -0.25
N ASP A 178 -8.63 -28.67 0.28
CA ASP A 178 -9.32 -29.47 1.32
C ASP A 178 -9.14 -28.89 2.73
N LYS A 179 -8.03 -28.16 2.95
CA LYS A 179 -7.62 -27.61 4.25
C LYS A 179 -7.74 -26.10 4.34
N ILE A 180 -7.29 -25.35 3.33
CA ILE A 180 -7.33 -23.89 3.32
C ILE A 180 -8.57 -23.45 2.55
N ILE A 181 -9.45 -22.72 3.24
CA ILE A 181 -10.70 -22.18 2.68
C ILE A 181 -10.58 -20.66 2.68
N VAL A 182 -10.43 -20.06 1.50
CA VAL A 182 -10.34 -18.60 1.35
C VAL A 182 -11.74 -17.98 1.41
N LEU A 183 -11.91 -17.01 2.30
CA LEU A 183 -13.16 -16.30 2.56
C LEU A 183 -12.99 -14.82 2.17
N PRO A 184 -13.39 -14.41 0.94
CA PRO A 184 -13.30 -13.02 0.51
C PRO A 184 -14.32 -12.15 1.26
N GLY A 185 -13.83 -11.20 2.06
CA GLY A 185 -14.63 -10.31 2.89
C GLY A 185 -13.88 -9.77 4.10
N LYS A 186 -14.50 -8.83 4.83
CA LYS A 186 -13.95 -8.30 6.09
C LYS A 186 -14.29 -9.23 7.26
N ILE A 187 -13.43 -9.27 8.26
CA ILE A 187 -13.60 -10.14 9.44
C ILE A 187 -14.83 -9.77 10.30
N GLU A 188 -15.28 -8.52 10.18
CA GLU A 188 -16.52 -8.01 10.76
C GLU A 188 -17.77 -8.46 9.98
N ASP A 189 -17.65 -8.71 8.67
CA ASP A 189 -18.76 -8.96 7.73
C ASP A 189 -19.05 -10.46 7.51
N ILE A 190 -18.06 -11.34 7.69
CA ILE A 190 -18.17 -12.79 7.42
C ILE A 190 -18.76 -13.62 8.58
N SER A 191 -19.10 -14.87 8.29
CA SER A 191 -19.45 -15.91 9.27
C SER A 191 -18.61 -17.19 9.08
N LEU A 192 -18.17 -17.78 10.20
CA LEU A 192 -17.49 -19.09 10.22
C LEU A 192 -18.47 -20.21 10.63
N PRO A 193 -18.31 -21.44 10.11
CA PRO A 193 -19.24 -22.55 10.40
C PRO A 193 -18.85 -23.39 11.63
N GLU A 194 -17.60 -23.31 12.11
CA GLU A 194 -17.10 -23.97 13.32
C GLU A 194 -16.24 -23.01 14.15
N ALA A 195 -16.18 -23.20 15.47
CA ALA A 195 -15.33 -22.41 16.36
C ALA A 195 -13.85 -22.80 16.21
N ILE A 196 -12.94 -21.83 16.35
CA ILE A 196 -11.53 -21.96 15.99
C ILE A 196 -10.62 -22.11 17.22
N ASP A 197 -9.51 -22.81 17.06
CA ASP A 197 -8.52 -23.09 18.11
C ASP A 197 -7.41 -22.02 18.18
N VAL A 198 -6.99 -21.48 17.02
CA VAL A 198 -5.91 -20.48 16.94
C VAL A 198 -6.29 -19.39 15.95
N ILE A 199 -6.08 -18.12 16.33
CA ILE A 199 -6.05 -16.99 15.40
C ILE A 199 -4.60 -16.66 15.08
N VAL A 200 -4.27 -16.61 13.79
CA VAL A 200 -3.02 -16.07 13.26
C VAL A 200 -3.34 -14.79 12.50
N SER A 201 -2.49 -13.78 12.63
CA SER A 201 -2.57 -12.56 11.81
C SER A 201 -1.22 -11.86 11.75
N GLU A 202 -1.06 -10.98 10.77
CA GLU A 202 -0.03 -9.94 10.75
C GLU A 202 -0.73 -8.57 10.74
N PRO A 203 -1.15 -8.07 11.93
CA PRO A 203 -1.94 -6.84 12.06
C PRO A 203 -1.11 -5.60 12.43
N MET A 204 0.23 -5.65 12.35
CA MET A 204 1.08 -4.60 12.89
C MET A 204 1.37 -3.49 11.87
N GLY A 205 0.97 -2.26 12.19
CA GLY A 205 1.37 -1.06 11.44
C GLY A 205 2.61 -0.38 12.03
N TYR A 206 3.01 0.76 11.45
CA TYR A 206 3.96 1.69 12.09
C TYR A 206 3.50 2.06 13.51
N MET A 207 4.44 2.14 14.47
CA MET A 207 4.14 2.29 15.90
C MET A 207 3.10 1.28 16.42
N LEU A 208 3.13 0.05 15.90
CA LEU A 208 2.19 -1.06 16.15
C LEU A 208 0.73 -0.79 15.69
N PHE A 209 0.09 0.29 16.16
CA PHE A 209 -1.35 0.51 16.01
C PHE A 209 -1.78 1.24 14.73
N ASN A 210 -0.84 1.68 13.85
CA ASN A 210 -1.25 2.28 12.58
C ASN A 210 -2.15 1.33 11.77
N GLU A 211 -2.96 1.89 10.86
CA GLU A 211 -3.96 1.16 10.05
C GLU A 211 -5.12 0.51 10.83
N ARG A 212 -5.05 0.46 12.19
CA ARG A 212 -6.10 -0.06 13.08
C ARG A 212 -6.48 -1.53 12.86
N MET A 213 -5.67 -2.29 12.11
CA MET A 213 -5.92 -3.72 11.82
C MET A 213 -5.94 -4.58 13.08
N LEU A 214 -5.27 -4.16 14.16
CA LEU A 214 -5.38 -4.78 15.48
C LEU A 214 -6.82 -4.82 16.04
N GLU A 215 -7.69 -3.87 15.71
CA GLU A 215 -9.10 -3.94 16.12
C GLU A 215 -9.83 -5.06 15.39
N SER A 216 -9.59 -5.22 14.08
CA SER A 216 -10.09 -6.35 13.29
C SER A 216 -9.52 -7.69 13.79
N TYR A 217 -8.28 -7.71 14.30
CA TYR A 217 -7.69 -8.89 14.94
C TYR A 217 -8.42 -9.24 16.25
N LEU A 218 -8.62 -8.28 17.16
CA LEU A 218 -9.39 -8.49 18.40
C LEU A 218 -10.85 -8.87 18.12
N HIS A 219 -11.49 -8.28 17.11
CA HIS A 219 -12.85 -8.62 16.68
C HIS A 219 -13.02 -10.10 16.33
N SER A 220 -11.95 -10.76 15.85
CA SER A 220 -11.98 -12.17 15.49
C SER A 220 -12.05 -13.12 16.69
N LYS A 221 -11.76 -12.65 17.92
CA LYS A 221 -11.93 -13.42 19.18
C LYS A 221 -13.35 -13.98 19.35
N LYS A 222 -14.37 -13.39 18.73
CA LYS A 222 -15.77 -13.87 18.75
C LYS A 222 -15.97 -15.32 18.25
N TRP A 223 -14.98 -15.92 17.57
CA TRP A 223 -14.99 -17.34 17.17
C TRP A 223 -13.99 -18.23 17.95
N LEU A 224 -13.12 -17.63 18.77
CA LEU A 224 -12.07 -18.32 19.52
C LEU A 224 -12.70 -19.17 20.63
N LYS A 225 -12.21 -20.40 20.80
CA LYS A 225 -12.58 -21.26 21.95
C LYS A 225 -12.02 -20.68 23.24
N ALA A 226 -12.65 -20.97 24.38
CA ALA A 226 -12.21 -20.50 25.70
C ALA A 226 -10.79 -20.95 26.11
N ASN A 227 -10.21 -21.93 25.41
CA ASN A 227 -8.83 -22.41 25.54
C ASN A 227 -8.02 -22.26 24.23
N GLY A 228 -8.44 -21.37 23.34
CA GLY A 228 -7.74 -21.07 22.10
C GLY A 228 -6.59 -20.08 22.29
N MET A 229 -5.80 -19.87 21.24
CA MET A 229 -4.59 -19.04 21.26
C MET A 229 -4.59 -17.97 20.17
N MET A 230 -3.79 -16.92 20.37
CA MET A 230 -3.58 -15.83 19.41
C MET A 230 -2.08 -15.72 19.09
N PHE A 231 -1.75 -15.61 17.80
CA PHE A 231 -0.40 -15.52 17.26
C PHE A 231 -0.31 -14.29 16.31
N PRO A 232 0.26 -13.15 16.76
CA PRO A 232 0.92 -12.91 18.05
C PRO A 232 -0.05 -12.89 19.24
N THR A 233 0.48 -13.17 20.43
CA THR A 233 -0.28 -13.27 21.69
C THR A 233 -0.28 -11.94 22.45
N PHE A 234 0.88 -11.29 22.49
CA PHE A 234 1.01 -9.95 23.05
C PHE A 234 2.04 -9.13 22.27
N SER A 235 2.01 -7.81 22.46
CA SER A 235 2.97 -6.87 21.91
C SER A 235 3.53 -5.95 22.98
N ASP A 236 4.74 -5.46 22.74
CA ASP A 236 5.44 -4.48 23.55
C ASP A 236 5.79 -3.27 22.68
N ILE A 237 5.18 -2.12 22.95
CA ILE A 237 5.63 -0.84 22.40
C ILE A 237 6.75 -0.30 23.26
N HIS A 238 7.84 0.08 22.61
CA HIS A 238 8.99 0.72 23.21
C HIS A 238 9.06 2.18 22.79
N LEU A 239 9.38 3.04 23.75
CA LEU A 239 9.68 4.45 23.50
C LEU A 239 10.94 4.90 24.26
N ALA A 240 11.70 5.83 23.70
CA ALA A 240 12.89 6.44 24.31
C ALA A 240 13.15 7.87 23.78
N PRO A 241 13.67 8.80 24.60
CA PRO A 241 14.06 10.13 24.13
C PRO A 241 15.35 10.08 23.31
N PHE A 242 15.44 10.92 22.27
CA PHE A 242 16.63 11.00 21.40
C PHE A 242 17.14 12.44 21.17
N SER A 243 18.43 12.53 20.86
CA SER A 243 19.13 13.73 20.40
C SER A 243 19.56 13.57 18.94
N ASP A 244 18.89 14.24 18.00
CA ASP A 244 19.25 14.30 16.57
C ASP A 244 18.98 15.70 16.02
N GLU A 245 19.96 16.58 16.21
CA GLU A 245 19.97 17.97 15.71
C GLU A 245 19.89 18.03 14.18
N GLN A 246 20.47 17.04 13.48
CA GLN A 246 20.45 17.01 12.02
C GLN A 246 19.03 16.75 11.51
N LEU A 247 18.29 15.79 12.09
CA LEU A 247 16.89 15.54 11.74
C LEU A 247 15.99 16.75 12.07
N TYR A 248 16.18 17.34 13.26
CA TYR A 248 15.41 18.50 13.68
C TYR A 248 15.61 19.68 12.71
N MET A 249 16.86 19.98 12.34
CA MET A 249 17.18 21.02 11.37
C MET A 249 16.77 20.66 9.93
N GLU A 250 16.74 19.38 9.55
CA GLU A 250 16.19 18.92 8.26
C GLU A 250 14.69 19.25 8.15
N HIS A 251 13.90 18.95 9.18
CA HIS A 251 12.47 19.29 9.22
C HIS A 251 12.22 20.79 9.34
N TYR A 252 12.98 21.50 10.17
CA TYR A 252 12.83 22.95 10.33
C TYR A 252 13.27 23.74 9.08
N SER A 253 14.33 23.29 8.39
CA SER A 253 14.82 23.97 7.18
C SER A 253 13.91 23.78 5.96
N ARG A 254 13.16 22.66 5.86
CA ARG A 254 12.11 22.49 4.85
C ARG A 254 11.10 23.65 4.86
N ALA A 255 10.74 24.17 6.04
CA ALA A 255 9.82 25.29 6.17
C ALA A 255 10.41 26.63 5.67
N ASN A 256 11.74 26.76 5.54
CA ASN A 256 12.38 27.99 5.05
C ASN A 256 12.08 28.28 3.57
N PHE A 257 11.64 27.29 2.78
CA PHE A 257 11.07 27.57 1.45
C PHE A 257 9.94 28.61 1.52
N TRP A 258 9.09 28.53 2.54
CA TRP A 258 7.98 29.45 2.74
C TRP A 258 8.41 30.81 3.30
N HIS A 259 9.67 30.99 3.72
CA HIS A 259 10.15 32.29 4.21
C HIS A 259 10.44 33.31 3.08
N GLN A 260 10.38 32.89 1.81
CA GLN A 260 10.69 33.72 0.65
C GLN A 260 9.74 34.93 0.51
N GLN A 261 10.29 36.14 0.60
CA GLN A 261 9.53 37.40 0.48
C GLN A 261 9.13 37.77 -0.96
N CYS A 262 9.74 37.16 -1.99
CA CYS A 262 9.50 37.48 -3.40
C CYS A 262 9.62 36.24 -4.30
N PHE A 263 8.88 35.17 -3.98
CA PHE A 263 8.78 33.99 -4.84
C PHE A 263 7.94 34.33 -6.08
N TYR A 264 8.60 34.60 -7.21
CA TYR A 264 7.97 35.10 -8.45
C TYR A 264 7.08 36.35 -8.24
N GLY A 265 7.50 37.27 -7.36
CA GLY A 265 6.73 38.47 -7.01
C GLY A 265 5.71 38.30 -5.88
N VAL A 266 5.59 37.09 -5.30
CA VAL A 266 4.67 36.80 -4.19
C VAL A 266 5.45 36.58 -2.90
N ASN A 267 5.00 37.22 -1.81
CA ASN A 267 5.53 36.96 -0.47
C ASN A 267 4.86 35.71 0.14
N LEU A 268 5.64 34.69 0.48
CA LEU A 268 5.17 33.44 1.09
C LEU A 268 5.26 33.44 2.63
N SER A 269 5.92 34.44 3.24
CA SER A 269 6.40 34.36 4.63
C SER A 269 5.30 34.17 5.69
N SER A 270 4.07 34.56 5.39
CA SER A 270 2.88 34.32 6.21
C SER A 270 2.54 32.84 6.41
N LEU A 271 2.93 31.96 5.47
CA LEU A 271 2.70 30.52 5.56
C LEU A 271 3.82 29.75 6.28
N ARG A 272 4.94 30.40 6.66
CA ARG A 272 6.08 29.73 7.29
C ARG A 272 5.68 29.00 8.58
N GLY A 273 4.84 29.61 9.43
CA GLY A 273 4.39 28.99 10.68
C GLY A 273 3.66 27.67 10.43
N ALA A 274 2.59 27.73 9.63
CA ALA A 274 1.82 26.55 9.24
C ALA A 274 2.67 25.46 8.56
N ALA A 275 3.69 25.83 7.79
CA ALA A 275 4.62 24.87 7.18
C ALA A 275 5.58 24.20 8.20
N VAL A 276 6.00 24.91 9.25
CA VAL A 276 6.70 24.27 10.38
C VAL A 276 5.75 23.29 11.07
N ASP A 277 4.54 23.74 11.42
CA ASP A 277 3.54 22.90 12.09
C ASP A 277 3.20 21.63 11.27
N GLU A 278 3.09 21.74 9.95
CA GLU A 278 2.86 20.62 9.03
C GLU A 278 4.05 19.64 9.00
N TYR A 279 5.29 20.12 8.90
CA TYR A 279 6.48 19.25 8.82
C TYR A 279 6.88 18.63 10.17
N PHE A 280 6.49 19.25 11.29
CA PHE A 280 6.61 18.66 12.62
C PHE A 280 5.45 17.72 12.95
N ARG A 281 4.29 17.85 12.27
CA ARG A 281 3.17 16.90 12.35
C ARG A 281 3.43 15.54 11.71
N GLN A 282 4.49 15.38 10.92
CA GLN A 282 4.82 14.10 10.27
C GLN A 282 5.69 13.22 11.21
N PRO A 283 5.25 12.01 11.59
CA PRO A 283 6.14 11.00 12.15
C PRO A 283 7.20 10.60 11.11
N ILE A 284 8.47 10.55 11.49
CA ILE A 284 9.57 10.15 10.60
C ILE A 284 9.70 8.63 10.66
N VAL A 285 9.67 7.97 9.50
CA VAL A 285 9.93 6.53 9.37
C VAL A 285 11.31 6.34 8.77
N ASP A 286 12.27 5.98 9.62
CA ASP A 286 13.65 5.62 9.27
C ASP A 286 14.31 4.75 10.35
N THR A 287 15.59 4.44 10.17
CA THR A 287 16.40 3.75 11.17
C THR A 287 17.57 4.63 11.60
N PHE A 288 18.05 4.43 12.83
CA PHE A 288 19.00 5.31 13.49
C PHE A 288 19.98 4.52 14.36
N ASP A 289 21.14 5.12 14.63
CA ASP A 289 22.13 4.54 15.52
C ASP A 289 21.69 4.68 16.98
N VAL A 290 21.68 3.57 17.74
CA VAL A 290 21.18 3.52 19.13
C VAL A 290 21.88 4.50 20.08
N ARG A 291 23.06 5.03 19.74
CA ARG A 291 23.78 6.03 20.54
C ARG A 291 23.06 7.38 20.62
N ILE A 292 22.10 7.68 19.75
CA ILE A 292 21.28 8.90 19.85
C ILE A 292 20.26 8.85 21.00
N LEU A 293 20.02 7.67 21.60
CA LEU A 293 19.07 7.49 22.70
C LEU A 293 19.66 8.02 24.00
N MET A 294 18.92 8.91 24.67
CA MET A 294 19.40 9.65 25.85
C MET A 294 18.97 9.01 27.18
N ALA A 295 18.18 7.94 27.14
CA ALA A 295 17.73 7.18 28.31
C ALA A 295 17.40 5.73 27.92
N ARG A 296 17.21 4.86 28.91
CA ARG A 296 16.64 3.52 28.71
C ARG A 296 15.18 3.62 28.25
N THR A 297 14.75 2.66 27.44
CA THR A 297 13.37 2.61 26.93
C THR A 297 12.33 2.33 28.03
N VAL A 298 11.18 2.99 27.92
CA VAL A 298 9.93 2.64 28.63
C VAL A 298 9.12 1.72 27.72
N LYS A 299 8.49 0.70 28.32
CA LYS A 299 7.73 -0.34 27.63
C LYS A 299 6.25 -0.28 27.98
N TYR A 300 5.37 -0.47 26.99
CA TYR A 300 3.93 -0.57 27.15
C TYR A 300 3.41 -1.84 26.49
N THR A 301 2.85 -2.75 27.29
CA THR A 301 2.45 -4.09 26.84
C THR A 301 0.95 -4.16 26.56
N VAL A 302 0.55 -4.77 25.44
CA VAL A 302 -0.84 -5.13 25.14
C VAL A 302 -0.94 -6.65 25.00
N ASN A 303 -1.74 -7.30 25.85
CA ASN A 303 -2.09 -8.71 25.69
C ASN A 303 -3.33 -8.83 24.79
N PHE A 304 -3.20 -9.42 23.61
CA PHE A 304 -4.30 -9.53 22.65
C PHE A 304 -5.37 -10.55 23.08
N MET A 305 -5.05 -11.48 23.98
CA MET A 305 -6.05 -12.35 24.60
C MET A 305 -7.04 -11.55 25.45
N ASP A 306 -6.54 -10.62 26.27
CA ASP A 306 -7.32 -9.88 27.27
C ASP A 306 -7.94 -8.60 26.71
N ALA A 307 -7.24 -7.88 25.82
CA ALA A 307 -7.66 -6.58 25.31
C ALA A 307 -8.89 -6.67 24.39
N GLU A 308 -9.78 -5.69 24.45
CA GLU A 308 -10.97 -5.56 23.61
C GLU A 308 -10.83 -4.42 22.59
N GLU A 309 -11.65 -4.42 21.52
CA GLU A 309 -11.58 -3.40 20.46
C GLU A 309 -11.66 -1.95 20.99
N ALA A 310 -12.39 -1.75 22.09
CA ALA A 310 -12.57 -0.44 22.71
C ALA A 310 -11.29 0.12 23.36
N ASP A 311 -10.37 -0.74 23.80
CA ASP A 311 -9.14 -0.31 24.48
C ASP A 311 -8.16 0.36 23.50
N LEU A 312 -8.19 -0.07 22.23
CA LEU A 312 -7.34 0.46 21.17
C LEU A 312 -7.79 1.84 20.65
N HIS A 313 -9.02 2.25 20.92
CA HIS A 313 -9.54 3.56 20.49
C HIS A 313 -8.81 4.76 21.13
N ARG A 314 -8.21 4.58 22.31
CA ARG A 314 -7.55 5.66 23.07
C ARG A 314 -6.47 5.11 24.01
N VAL A 315 -5.33 4.76 23.43
CA VAL A 315 -4.18 4.24 24.18
C VAL A 315 -3.42 5.39 24.85
N GLU A 316 -3.23 5.32 26.17
CA GLU A 316 -2.49 6.33 26.94
C GLU A 316 -1.26 5.69 27.61
N ILE A 317 -0.08 6.08 27.14
CA ILE A 317 1.22 5.54 27.56
C ILE A 317 1.94 6.60 28.41
N PRO A 318 1.88 6.52 29.75
CA PRO A 318 2.70 7.36 30.62
C PRO A 318 4.17 6.94 30.53
N PHE A 319 5.10 7.89 30.69
CA PHE A 319 6.53 7.60 30.72
C PHE A 319 7.27 8.44 31.78
N VAL A 320 8.34 7.84 32.31
CA VAL A 320 9.34 8.50 33.15
C VAL A 320 10.70 7.96 32.73
N PHE A 321 11.52 8.84 32.15
CA PHE A 321 12.88 8.52 31.72
C PHE A 321 13.89 9.13 32.68
N HIS A 322 14.83 8.32 33.16
CA HIS A 322 16.04 8.81 33.82
C HIS A 322 17.11 9.03 32.75
N MET A 323 17.58 10.28 32.62
CA MET A 323 18.49 10.68 31.56
C MET A 323 19.89 10.11 31.80
N THR A 324 20.42 9.34 30.85
CA THR A 324 21.76 8.73 30.92
C THR A 324 22.81 9.53 30.14
N GLN A 325 22.42 10.66 29.54
CA GLN A 325 23.28 11.59 28.82
C GLN A 325 22.74 13.02 29.01
N SER A 326 23.61 14.03 29.06
CA SER A 326 23.22 15.45 29.03
C SER A 326 23.08 15.94 27.59
N GLY A 327 22.03 16.70 27.26
CA GLY A 327 21.85 17.25 25.91
C GLY A 327 20.47 17.80 25.60
N LEU A 328 20.20 18.04 24.30
CA LEU A 328 18.89 18.42 23.78
C LEU A 328 18.11 17.17 23.37
N ILE A 329 16.92 17.00 23.96
CA ILE A 329 15.93 15.99 23.57
C ILE A 329 15.11 16.57 22.42
N HIS A 330 15.37 16.11 21.20
CA HIS A 330 14.65 16.56 19.99
C HIS A 330 13.33 15.84 19.78
N GLY A 331 13.14 14.65 20.37
CA GLY A 331 11.94 13.85 20.17
C GLY A 331 11.88 12.56 20.97
N LEU A 332 10.84 11.77 20.72
CA LEU A 332 10.71 10.38 21.17
C LEU A 332 10.83 9.44 19.95
N ALA A 333 11.64 8.41 20.08
CA ALA A 333 11.75 7.30 19.13
C ALA A 333 10.93 6.12 19.62
N PHE A 334 10.32 5.40 18.69
CA PHE A 334 9.38 4.31 18.91
C PHE A 334 9.72 3.10 18.05
N TRP A 335 9.55 1.93 18.65
CA TRP A 335 9.55 0.62 17.97
C TRP A 335 8.62 -0.32 18.71
N PHE A 336 8.40 -1.52 18.17
CA PHE A 336 7.58 -2.54 18.82
C PHE A 336 8.14 -3.95 18.64
N ASP A 337 7.88 -4.78 19.63
CA ASP A 337 8.14 -6.21 19.58
C ASP A 337 6.81 -6.98 19.72
N VAL A 338 6.68 -8.15 19.09
CA VAL A 338 5.53 -9.05 19.28
C VAL A 338 5.98 -10.46 19.63
N ALA A 339 5.25 -11.08 20.55
CA ALA A 339 5.54 -12.40 21.08
C ALA A 339 4.47 -13.42 20.66
N PHE A 340 4.94 -14.57 20.18
CA PHE A 340 4.15 -15.74 19.86
C PHE A 340 4.31 -16.76 21.00
N VAL A 341 3.40 -16.72 21.98
CA VAL A 341 3.45 -17.58 23.17
C VAL A 341 2.74 -18.90 22.86
N GLY A 342 3.49 -19.84 22.28
CA GLY A 342 3.02 -21.21 22.09
C GLY A 342 3.43 -22.14 23.24
N SER A 343 2.83 -23.33 23.25
CA SER A 343 2.99 -24.35 24.29
C SER A 343 4.38 -25.01 24.34
N VAL A 344 5.25 -24.75 23.35
CA VAL A 344 6.63 -25.27 23.31
C VAL A 344 7.65 -24.18 23.58
N VAL A 345 7.50 -23.02 22.95
CA VAL A 345 8.47 -21.92 23.01
C VAL A 345 7.82 -20.57 22.67
N THR A 346 8.13 -19.54 23.46
CA THR A 346 7.82 -18.16 23.08
C THR A 346 8.82 -17.67 22.05
N VAL A 347 8.34 -17.37 20.84
CA VAL A 347 9.16 -16.75 19.77
C VAL A 347 8.86 -15.26 19.70
N TRP A 348 9.88 -14.43 19.49
CA TRP A 348 9.74 -12.99 19.36
C TRP A 348 10.07 -12.51 17.93
N LEU A 349 9.32 -11.53 17.46
CA LEU A 349 9.62 -10.67 16.31
C LEU A 349 9.82 -9.25 16.84
N SER A 350 11.03 -8.71 16.71
CA SER A 350 11.36 -7.36 17.16
C SER A 350 11.52 -6.40 15.99
N THR A 351 11.21 -5.12 16.21
CA THR A 351 11.56 -4.01 15.31
C THR A 351 12.55 -3.03 15.95
N ALA A 352 13.22 -3.44 17.03
CA ALA A 352 14.16 -2.59 17.77
C ALA A 352 15.35 -2.12 16.90
N PRO A 353 15.89 -0.91 17.13
CA PRO A 353 17.07 -0.40 16.42
C PRO A 353 18.37 -1.16 16.75
N THR A 354 18.34 -2.13 17.66
CA THR A 354 19.42 -3.10 17.93
C THR A 354 19.36 -4.34 17.03
N GLU A 355 18.23 -4.61 16.38
CA GLU A 355 17.94 -5.85 15.66
C GLU A 355 18.04 -5.67 14.12
N PRO A 356 18.10 -6.78 13.35
CA PRO A 356 18.11 -6.71 11.89
C PRO A 356 16.88 -5.97 11.32
N LEU A 357 17.14 -5.01 10.44
CA LEU A 357 16.12 -4.09 9.92
C LEU A 357 14.95 -4.80 9.23
N THR A 358 13.73 -4.46 9.66
CA THR A 358 12.45 -4.89 9.08
C THR A 358 11.86 -3.79 8.19
N HIS A 359 10.83 -4.12 7.41
CA HIS A 359 10.14 -3.13 6.55
C HIS A 359 9.36 -2.04 7.31
N TRP A 360 9.12 -2.23 8.62
CA TRP A 360 8.51 -1.22 9.49
C TRP A 360 9.48 -0.09 9.89
N TYR A 361 10.80 -0.33 9.80
CA TYR A 361 11.84 0.55 10.36
C TYR A 361 11.57 0.85 11.85
N GLN A 362 11.99 2.02 12.32
CA GLN A 362 11.54 2.62 13.56
C GLN A 362 10.79 3.93 13.24
N VAL A 363 10.10 4.50 14.22
CA VAL A 363 9.36 5.77 14.04
C VAL A 363 9.87 6.81 15.02
N ARG A 364 10.12 8.04 14.55
CA ARG A 364 10.61 9.15 15.36
C ARG A 364 9.64 10.32 15.31
N CYS A 365 9.27 10.83 16.47
CA CYS A 365 8.35 11.96 16.61
C CYS A 365 9.09 13.12 17.28
N LEU A 366 9.29 14.21 16.53
CA LEU A 366 9.94 15.42 17.05
C LEU A 366 9.03 16.13 18.07
N LEU A 367 9.66 16.81 19.03
CA LEU A 367 9.02 17.85 19.84
C LEU A 367 9.07 19.18 19.08
N HIS A 368 8.06 20.04 19.24
CA HIS A 368 8.04 21.36 18.56
C HIS A 368 9.13 22.30 19.09
N THR A 369 9.52 22.13 20.36
CA THR A 369 10.71 22.76 20.95
C THR A 369 11.54 21.69 21.67
N PRO A 370 12.84 21.53 21.36
CA PRO A 370 13.71 20.59 22.07
C PRO A 370 13.82 20.93 23.55
N LEU A 371 13.94 19.91 24.39
CA LEU A 371 14.09 20.08 25.85
C LEU A 371 15.55 19.80 26.24
N PHE A 372 16.21 20.74 26.91
CA PHE A 372 17.50 20.47 27.54
C PHE A 372 17.31 19.71 28.85
N ALA A 373 18.04 18.61 29.03
CA ALA A 373 18.13 17.88 30.29
C ALA A 373 19.57 17.42 30.53
N LYS A 374 19.95 17.32 31.80
CA LYS A 374 21.25 16.79 32.23
C LYS A 374 21.15 15.30 32.54
N GLU A 375 22.30 14.63 32.55
CA GLU A 375 22.44 13.28 33.10
C GLU A 375 21.96 13.24 34.56
N GLY A 376 21.20 12.20 34.92
CA GLY A 376 20.54 12.07 36.23
C GLY A 376 19.22 12.84 36.39
N GLU A 377 18.92 13.81 35.52
CA GLU A 377 17.59 14.47 35.51
C GLU A 377 16.51 13.53 34.95
N THR A 378 15.25 13.95 35.02
CA THR A 378 14.09 13.11 34.75
C THR A 378 13.14 13.76 33.75
N LEU A 379 12.94 13.10 32.61
CA LEU A 379 11.93 13.48 31.62
C LEU A 379 10.66 12.66 31.86
N SER A 380 9.62 13.26 32.43
CA SER A 380 8.30 12.63 32.59
C SER A 380 7.31 13.11 31.54
N GLY A 381 6.22 12.37 31.35
CA GLY A 381 5.19 12.76 30.39
C GLY A 381 4.25 11.63 30.02
N LYS A 382 3.60 11.81 28.87
CA LYS A 382 2.75 10.78 28.26
C LYS A 382 2.63 10.94 26.76
N VAL A 383 2.38 9.80 26.10
CA VAL A 383 1.92 9.69 24.72
C VAL A 383 0.46 9.27 24.77
N LEU A 384 -0.41 10.01 24.08
CA LEU A 384 -1.82 9.65 23.91
C LEU A 384 -2.06 9.38 22.42
N GLN A 385 -2.47 8.17 22.07
CA GLN A 385 -2.69 7.73 20.70
C GLN A 385 -4.17 7.46 20.45
N SER A 386 -4.67 8.02 19.35
CA SER A 386 -6.06 7.88 18.90
C SER A 386 -6.10 7.94 17.36
N TYR A 387 -6.72 8.95 16.77
CA TYR A 387 -6.50 9.31 15.36
C TYR A 387 -5.16 10.05 15.16
N ASP A 388 -4.87 11.01 16.04
CA ASP A 388 -3.58 11.70 16.15
C ASP A 388 -2.77 11.05 17.30
N ILE A 389 -1.43 11.15 17.24
CA ILE A 389 -0.54 10.97 18.40
C ILE A 389 -0.37 12.34 19.07
N GLN A 390 -0.56 12.42 20.39
CA GLN A 390 -0.25 13.61 21.19
C GLN A 390 0.87 13.27 22.18
N ILE A 391 2.00 13.97 22.08
CA ILE A 391 3.14 13.81 22.98
C ILE A 391 3.19 15.02 23.91
N VAL A 392 3.33 14.78 25.21
CA VAL A 392 3.63 15.80 26.22
C VAL A 392 4.81 15.32 27.05
N ALA A 393 5.85 16.15 27.16
CA ALA A 393 7.07 15.86 27.93
C ALA A 393 7.45 17.04 28.84
N LEU A 394 8.01 16.74 30.00
CA LEU A 394 8.38 17.67 31.07
C LEU A 394 9.73 17.27 31.67
N VAL A 395 10.70 18.17 31.73
CA VAL A 395 11.93 17.96 32.52
C VAL A 395 11.62 18.36 33.96
N ASN A 396 11.55 17.37 34.85
CA ASN A 396 10.98 17.54 36.21
C ASN A 396 11.76 18.55 37.05
N GLN A 397 13.08 18.61 36.90
CA GLN A 397 13.98 19.45 37.69
C GLN A 397 13.96 20.93 37.27
N THR A 398 13.55 21.23 36.04
CA THR A 398 13.55 22.61 35.49
C THR A 398 12.13 23.15 35.25
N GLY A 399 11.13 22.27 35.19
CA GLY A 399 9.76 22.64 34.82
C GLY A 399 9.55 22.91 33.33
N PHE A 400 10.59 22.81 32.50
CA PHE A 400 10.46 23.02 31.05
C PHE A 400 9.62 21.92 30.41
N ARG A 401 8.55 22.33 29.74
CA ARG A 401 7.56 21.47 29.10
C ARG A 401 7.56 21.68 27.59
N SER A 402 7.47 20.60 26.84
CA SER A 402 7.26 20.61 25.40
C SER A 402 6.26 19.52 24.99
N GLY A 403 5.91 19.48 23.72
CA GLY A 403 5.00 18.51 23.16
C GLY A 403 4.86 18.65 21.65
N ASN A 404 4.05 17.79 21.06
CA ASN A 404 3.67 17.83 19.66
C ASN A 404 2.38 17.03 19.44
N ILE A 405 1.69 17.28 18.32
CA ILE A 405 0.58 16.47 17.82
C ILE A 405 0.99 15.98 16.43
N LEU A 406 0.93 14.68 16.15
CA LEU A 406 1.40 14.08 14.89
C LEU A 406 0.31 13.22 14.23
N ASP A 407 0.31 13.20 12.90
CA ASP A 407 -0.63 12.44 12.06
C ASP A 407 0.04 11.19 11.48
N LEU A 408 -0.36 10.01 11.96
CA LEU A 408 0.11 8.71 11.48
C LEU A 408 -0.28 8.40 10.02
N LYS A 409 -1.24 9.12 9.45
CA LYS A 409 -1.63 8.97 8.03
C LYS A 409 -0.68 9.69 7.07
N ASN A 410 0.16 10.61 7.57
CA ASN A 410 1.09 11.40 6.77
C ASN A 410 2.57 11.26 7.22
N PRO A 411 3.12 10.03 7.33
CA PRO A 411 4.50 9.82 7.75
C PRO A 411 5.51 10.31 6.70
N PHE A 412 6.65 10.79 7.17
CA PHE A 412 7.79 11.14 6.33
C PHE A 412 8.78 9.98 6.26
N PHE A 413 8.77 9.27 5.13
CA PHE A 413 9.73 8.19 4.84
C PHE A 413 11.10 8.77 4.50
N ARG A 414 12.07 8.62 5.41
CA ARG A 414 13.39 9.21 5.28
C ARG A 414 14.41 8.15 4.87
N THR A 415 14.53 7.93 3.56
CA THR A 415 15.55 7.02 3.00
C THR A 415 16.95 7.55 3.27
N ALA A 416 17.71 6.85 4.11
CA ALA A 416 19.11 7.16 4.37
C ALA A 416 19.95 7.00 3.09
N THR A 417 20.37 8.11 2.49
CA THR A 417 21.38 8.12 1.44
C THR A 417 22.73 7.76 2.03
N MET A 418 23.06 6.47 2.05
CA MET A 418 24.42 6.02 2.36
C MET A 418 25.38 6.57 1.29
N GLU A 419 26.12 7.62 1.64
CA GLU A 419 27.24 8.10 0.83
C GLU A 419 28.29 6.99 0.71
N VAL A 420 28.30 6.31 -0.43
CA VAL A 420 29.39 5.41 -0.81
C VAL A 420 30.65 6.26 -1.02
N LYS A 421 31.41 6.47 0.06
CA LYS A 421 32.70 7.18 0.03
C LYS A 421 33.64 6.46 -0.93
N GLY A 422 33.72 6.97 -2.15
CA GLY A 422 34.40 6.33 -3.26
C GLY A 422 35.88 6.09 -2.94
N GLY A 423 36.27 4.81 -2.89
CA GLY A 423 37.67 4.42 -2.70
C GLY A 423 38.54 5.00 -3.82
N LYS A 424 39.42 5.95 -3.48
CA LYS A 424 40.37 6.54 -4.43
C LYS A 424 41.29 5.46 -5.00
N LYS A 425 41.03 5.02 -6.23
CA LYS A 425 42.02 4.31 -7.06
C LYS A 425 43.16 5.26 -7.39
N ILE A 426 44.21 5.22 -6.58
CA ILE A 426 45.47 5.91 -6.87
C ILE A 426 46.15 5.16 -8.03
N THR A 427 46.28 5.81 -9.18
CA THR A 427 47.00 5.28 -10.34
C THR A 427 48.46 5.74 -10.31
N GLY A 428 49.39 4.86 -9.93
CA GLY A 428 50.83 5.07 -10.03
C GLY A 428 51.46 4.18 -11.11
N LYS A 429 52.38 4.73 -11.91
CA LYS A 429 53.13 3.99 -12.95
C LYS A 429 54.51 3.56 -12.43
N GLY A 430 55.07 2.50 -13.02
CA GLY A 430 56.50 2.49 -13.34
C GLY A 430 57.42 1.66 -12.45
N ALA A 431 57.69 0.44 -12.92
CA ALA A 431 58.88 -0.40 -12.70
C ALA A 431 60.08 0.15 -11.89
N LYS A 432 60.54 -0.64 -10.90
CA LYS A 432 61.80 -1.42 -10.98
C LYS A 432 62.01 -2.27 -9.72
N THR A 433 62.42 -3.52 -9.89
CA THR A 433 62.93 -4.40 -8.81
C THR A 433 64.30 -4.96 -9.20
N PRO A 434 65.30 -4.88 -8.30
CA PRO A 434 66.45 -5.78 -8.29
C PRO A 434 66.22 -6.96 -7.34
N GLN A 435 66.69 -8.14 -7.75
CA GLN A 435 67.64 -9.02 -7.03
C GLN A 435 67.81 -8.89 -5.49
N GLU A 436 67.92 -9.97 -4.69
CA GLU A 436 67.98 -11.42 -5.00
C GLU A 436 67.95 -12.30 -3.73
N LYS A 437 67.73 -13.63 -3.91
CA LYS A 437 68.22 -14.81 -3.14
C LYS A 437 67.19 -15.68 -2.40
N ASN A 438 66.99 -16.88 -2.99
CA ASN A 438 67.03 -18.24 -2.39
C ASN A 438 66.12 -18.53 -1.16
N LYS A 439 65.29 -19.59 -1.16
CA LYS A 439 65.65 -21.00 -1.49
C LYS A 439 64.45 -21.88 -1.93
N PHE A 440 64.73 -23.15 -2.25
CA PHE A 440 63.93 -24.11 -3.05
C PHE A 440 62.67 -24.74 -2.43
N HIS A 441 61.69 -25.02 -3.33
CA HIS A 441 60.76 -26.17 -3.45
C HIS A 441 60.36 -27.06 -2.25
N LYS A 442 59.05 -27.37 -2.17
CA LYS A 442 58.50 -28.63 -2.75
C LYS A 442 56.98 -28.58 -3.05
N ASN A 443 56.50 -29.65 -3.70
CA ASN A 443 55.30 -29.68 -4.56
C ASN A 443 53.93 -29.83 -3.86
N SER A 444 52.91 -29.61 -4.69
CA SER A 444 51.50 -30.02 -4.62
C SER A 444 51.23 -31.47 -4.18
N ASP A 445 50.00 -31.77 -3.71
CA ASP A 445 48.99 -32.42 -4.60
C ASP A 445 47.55 -32.57 -4.05
N SER A 446 46.59 -32.57 -4.98
CA SER A 446 45.20 -33.12 -4.86
C SER A 446 44.23 -32.53 -3.79
N GLY A 447 42.90 -32.76 -3.83
CA GLY A 447 42.05 -33.39 -4.85
C GLY A 447 40.56 -33.55 -4.45
N SER A 448 39.67 -33.59 -5.45
CA SER A 448 38.32 -34.25 -5.47
C SER A 448 37.33 -34.15 -4.26
N SER A 449 36.46 -33.14 -4.28
CA SER A 449 34.97 -33.23 -4.44
C SER A 449 34.08 -34.33 -3.78
N LYS A 450 32.87 -33.88 -3.34
CA LYS A 450 31.49 -34.52 -3.39
C LYS A 450 30.88 -35.32 -2.19
N THR A 451 29.67 -34.84 -1.82
CA THR A 451 28.38 -35.54 -1.46
C THR A 451 28.06 -36.14 -0.06
N PHE A 452 26.93 -35.66 0.48
CA PHE A 452 25.84 -36.21 1.34
C PHE A 452 25.61 -37.76 1.33
N PRO A 453 24.97 -38.40 2.38
CA PRO A 453 23.57 -38.14 2.80
C PRO A 453 23.16 -38.36 4.30
N ARG A 454 21.86 -38.61 4.57
CA ARG A 454 21.06 -38.44 5.82
C ARG A 454 20.71 -39.73 6.60
N LYS A 455 20.20 -39.58 7.86
CA LYS A 455 19.22 -40.41 8.70
C LYS A 455 19.80 -40.93 10.04
N ALA A 456 19.05 -41.30 11.12
CA ALA A 456 17.69 -41.00 11.62
C ALA A 456 17.41 -41.60 13.05
N VAL A 457 16.76 -40.83 13.95
CA VAL A 457 15.54 -41.09 14.81
C VAL A 457 15.41 -42.35 15.75
N LYS A 458 14.65 -42.18 16.88
CA LYS A 458 14.06 -43.14 17.90
C LYS A 458 14.92 -43.43 19.17
N GLU A 459 14.39 -43.76 20.38
CA GLU A 459 13.09 -43.58 21.11
C GLU A 459 13.23 -43.96 22.62
N GLY A 460 12.32 -43.57 23.53
CA GLY A 460 12.09 -44.27 24.82
C GLY A 460 11.98 -43.44 26.14
N GLY A 461 11.16 -43.92 27.10
CA GLY A 461 11.02 -43.48 28.52
C GLY A 461 10.64 -44.72 29.40
N PRO A 462 9.89 -44.66 30.54
CA PRO A 462 9.33 -43.53 31.33
C PRO A 462 9.32 -43.75 32.89
N LYS A 463 8.46 -43.01 33.66
CA LYS A 463 7.97 -43.21 35.08
C LYS A 463 8.88 -42.71 36.25
N ILE A 464 8.40 -42.32 37.46
CA ILE A 464 7.03 -42.24 38.05
C ILE A 464 6.84 -41.07 39.10
N THR A 465 5.59 -40.82 39.54
CA THR A 465 5.09 -39.73 40.45
C THR A 465 4.96 -40.20 41.94
N PRO A 466 4.12 -39.74 42.95
CA PRO A 466 2.88 -38.90 43.00
C PRO A 466 2.63 -37.96 44.26
N LYS A 467 1.40 -37.38 44.38
CA LYS A 467 0.67 -36.80 45.58
C LYS A 467 1.04 -35.35 46.04
N ASN A 468 0.15 -34.45 46.51
CA ASN A 468 -1.32 -34.38 46.83
C ASN A 468 -1.75 -32.86 47.06
N PHE A 469 -2.98 -32.33 47.31
CA PHE A 469 -4.38 -32.83 47.45
C PHE A 469 -5.51 -31.73 47.27
N GLU A 470 -6.75 -32.13 47.62
CA GLU A 470 -8.11 -31.54 47.88
C GLU A 470 -8.31 -30.13 48.57
N LYS A 471 -9.50 -29.46 48.71
CA LYS A 471 -10.96 -29.70 48.39
C LYS A 471 -11.88 -28.42 48.49
N CYS A 472 -13.08 -28.44 47.84
CA CYS A 472 -14.39 -27.81 48.21
C CYS A 472 -14.55 -26.25 48.44
N ALA A 473 -15.74 -25.63 48.60
CA ALA A 473 -17.10 -25.75 47.97
C ALA A 473 -18.11 -24.63 48.46
N THR A 474 -19.32 -24.55 47.88
CA THR A 474 -20.61 -23.95 48.39
C THR A 474 -21.01 -22.45 48.17
N LYS A 475 -22.28 -22.12 48.53
CA LYS A 475 -23.22 -21.00 48.21
C LYS A 475 -24.29 -20.94 49.36
N PRO A 476 -25.38 -20.09 49.46
CA PRO A 476 -26.12 -19.28 48.44
C PRO A 476 -26.79 -17.94 48.94
N GLY A 477 -27.75 -17.38 48.18
CA GLY A 477 -28.80 -16.40 48.62
C GLY A 477 -28.79 -15.02 47.93
N LYS A 478 -29.86 -14.33 47.47
CA LYS A 478 -31.28 -14.62 47.08
C LYS A 478 -32.44 -14.01 47.95
N LYS A 479 -33.38 -13.29 47.28
CA LYS A 479 -34.63 -12.59 47.74
C LYS A 479 -34.45 -11.12 48.21
N GLY A 480 -35.39 -10.17 48.02
CA GLY A 480 -36.59 -10.18 47.14
C GLY A 480 -37.61 -9.01 47.31
N VAL A 481 -38.05 -8.42 46.19
CA VAL A 481 -39.34 -7.74 45.82
C VAL A 481 -40.23 -7.02 46.86
N LYS A 482 -40.48 -5.70 46.65
CA LYS A 482 -41.76 -4.90 46.69
C LYS A 482 -41.40 -3.39 46.64
N GLN A 483 -42.00 -2.42 45.93
CA GLN A 483 -43.32 -2.17 45.31
C GLN A 483 -44.40 -1.56 46.25
N PHE A 484 -44.61 -0.22 46.24
CA PHE A 484 -45.89 0.46 45.87
C PHE A 484 -46.02 2.00 46.11
N ARG A 485 -46.63 2.70 45.12
CA ARG A 485 -47.65 3.81 45.16
C ARG A 485 -47.39 5.25 45.73
N ASN A 486 -47.58 6.20 44.81
CA ASN A 486 -48.52 7.37 44.80
C ASN A 486 -48.26 8.73 45.51
N LYS A 487 -48.32 9.79 44.67
CA LYS A 487 -49.10 11.05 44.76
C LYS A 487 -49.16 11.82 46.10
N GLN A 488 -48.86 13.14 46.02
CA GLN A 488 -49.90 14.19 45.82
C GLN A 488 -49.31 15.57 45.41
N GLN A 489 -50.16 16.37 44.74
CA GLN A 489 -50.29 17.86 44.61
C GLN A 489 -49.07 18.78 44.90
N GLY A 490 -48.72 19.84 44.15
CA GLY A 490 -49.37 20.57 43.03
C GLY A 490 -50.15 21.82 43.48
N PRO A 491 -50.44 22.85 42.62
CA PRO A 491 -50.02 23.15 41.23
C PRO A 491 -48.77 24.08 41.22
N LYS A 492 -48.36 24.95 40.26
CA LYS A 492 -48.85 25.59 38.99
C LYS A 492 -47.65 25.61 37.98
N ILE A 493 -47.70 25.69 36.63
CA ILE A 493 -48.59 26.28 35.59
C ILE A 493 -48.36 27.80 35.41
N PRO A 494 -48.13 28.36 34.17
CA PRO A 494 -48.23 27.78 32.81
C PRO A 494 -46.85 27.43 32.18
N LYS A 495 -46.68 26.40 31.32
CA LYS A 495 -47.21 26.09 29.96
C LYS A 495 -46.64 27.02 28.85
N ASN A 496 -45.82 26.62 27.85
CA ASN A 496 -45.68 25.42 26.97
C ASN A 496 -46.48 25.52 25.63
N LYS A 497 -45.80 25.70 24.47
CA LYS A 497 -45.99 24.96 23.17
C LYS A 497 -45.37 25.59 21.90
N LEU A 498 -44.76 24.71 21.07
CA LEU A 498 -44.71 24.65 19.58
C LEU A 498 -44.01 25.71 18.68
N GLN A 499 -43.49 25.16 17.56
CA GLN A 499 -43.09 25.77 16.27
C GLN A 499 -41.83 26.66 16.25
N PRO A 500 -41.13 26.65 15.10
CA PRO A 500 -41.16 27.82 14.23
C PRO A 500 -41.63 27.51 12.80
N ALA A 501 -42.22 28.51 12.14
CA ALA A 501 -42.60 28.48 10.74
C ALA A 501 -42.00 29.67 9.98
N ASP A 502 -41.73 29.44 8.69
CA ASP A 502 -41.52 30.36 7.57
C ASP A 502 -40.92 31.77 7.73
N LYS A 503 -39.87 31.99 6.92
CA LYS A 503 -39.61 33.16 6.07
C LYS A 503 -39.95 34.57 6.59
N PHE A 504 -38.93 35.43 6.63
CA PHE A 504 -39.00 36.70 5.89
C PHE A 504 -37.66 37.05 5.26
N GLY A 505 -37.70 37.71 4.10
CA GLY A 505 -36.53 38.27 3.43
C GLY A 505 -36.91 39.55 2.70
N ARG A 506 -35.92 40.39 2.34
CA ARG A 506 -36.15 41.58 1.52
C ARG A 506 -35.08 41.77 0.45
N LYS A 507 -35.56 42.11 -0.75
CA LYS A 507 -34.75 42.45 -1.93
C LYS A 507 -34.06 43.79 -1.72
N ARG A 508 -32.89 43.98 -2.33
CA ARG A 508 -32.52 45.27 -2.94
C ARG A 508 -32.39 45.08 -4.45
N ARG A 509 -32.96 46.02 -5.20
CA ARG A 509 -32.70 46.23 -6.64
C ARG A 509 -31.54 47.22 -6.77
N SER A 510 -30.80 47.12 -7.87
CA SER A 510 -30.12 48.25 -8.49
C SER A 510 -30.65 48.40 -9.92
N GLN A 511 -30.75 49.63 -10.42
CA GLN A 511 -31.09 49.91 -11.82
C GLN A 511 -29.83 49.95 -12.69
N ALA A 512 -30.04 49.97 -14.01
CA ALA A 512 -28.97 50.10 -15.00
C ALA A 512 -28.59 51.57 -15.24
N ASP A 513 -27.41 51.78 -15.82
CA ASP A 513 -27.10 52.95 -16.64
C ASP A 513 -26.18 52.56 -17.82
N ALA A 514 -25.94 53.46 -18.77
CA ALA A 514 -25.73 53.09 -20.18
C ALA A 514 -24.32 53.28 -20.80
N GLY A 515 -23.97 52.36 -21.70
CA GLY A 515 -23.53 52.67 -23.08
C GLY A 515 -22.05 53.01 -23.38
N SER A 516 -21.41 52.19 -24.23
CA SER A 516 -20.61 52.59 -25.44
C SER A 516 -19.69 51.45 -25.95
N GLY A 517 -19.18 51.56 -27.19
CA GLY A 517 -17.97 50.86 -27.65
C GLY A 517 -18.13 49.58 -28.49
N GLU A 518 -18.00 49.70 -29.82
CA GLU A 518 -18.18 48.66 -30.83
C GLU A 518 -17.13 47.52 -30.84
N SER A 519 -17.55 46.30 -31.22
CA SER A 519 -17.18 45.68 -32.52
C SER A 519 -17.73 44.25 -32.65
N ALA A 520 -18.28 43.89 -33.82
CA ALA A 520 -19.18 42.73 -33.95
C ALA A 520 -18.65 41.61 -34.87
N ALA A 521 -17.97 40.61 -34.28
CA ALA A 521 -17.72 39.33 -34.94
C ALA A 521 -18.94 38.41 -34.83
N LYS A 522 -19.58 38.07 -35.97
CA LYS A 522 -20.78 37.19 -36.00
C LYS A 522 -20.44 35.77 -35.52
N LYS A 523 -21.06 35.34 -34.41
CA LYS A 523 -20.92 33.98 -33.86
C LYS A 523 -21.45 32.94 -34.87
N PRO A 524 -20.79 31.77 -35.05
CA PRO A 524 -21.24 30.73 -35.98
C PRO A 524 -22.64 30.19 -35.63
N LYS A 525 -23.43 29.80 -36.64
CA LYS A 525 -24.72 29.13 -36.40
C LYS A 525 -24.49 27.77 -35.71
N TRP A 526 -25.33 27.50 -34.71
CA TRP A 526 -25.24 26.31 -33.84
C TRP A 526 -25.25 24.99 -34.62
N ASP A 527 -25.96 24.95 -35.75
CA ASP A 527 -26.11 23.73 -36.55
C ASP A 527 -24.90 23.41 -37.44
N ASP A 528 -24.08 24.41 -37.82
CA ASP A 528 -22.76 24.13 -38.42
C ASP A 528 -21.81 23.51 -37.39
N PHE A 529 -21.93 23.91 -36.11
CA PHE A 529 -21.17 23.29 -35.02
C PHE A 529 -21.65 21.85 -34.76
N LYS A 530 -22.96 21.58 -34.83
CA LYS A 530 -23.50 20.20 -34.80
C LYS A 530 -23.03 19.36 -36.00
N ARG A 531 -23.05 19.93 -37.21
CA ARG A 531 -22.65 19.23 -38.44
C ARG A 531 -21.17 18.85 -38.38
N LYS A 532 -20.29 19.80 -38.07
CA LYS A 532 -18.86 19.53 -37.80
C LYS A 532 -18.65 18.50 -36.69
N LYS A 533 -19.43 18.55 -35.60
CA LYS A 533 -19.34 17.56 -34.50
C LYS A 533 -19.81 16.15 -34.91
N LYS A 534 -20.73 16.04 -35.88
CA LYS A 534 -21.19 14.76 -36.46
C LYS A 534 -20.15 14.20 -37.43
N GLU A 535 -19.64 15.02 -38.35
CA GLU A 535 -18.57 14.70 -39.29
C GLU A 535 -17.31 14.23 -38.55
N LEU A 536 -16.87 14.98 -37.52
CA LEU A 536 -15.73 14.63 -36.67
C LEU A 536 -15.95 13.35 -35.84
N LYS A 537 -17.20 12.98 -35.55
CA LYS A 537 -17.52 11.71 -34.88
C LYS A 537 -17.45 10.53 -35.85
N GLN A 538 -17.94 10.72 -37.09
CA GLN A 538 -17.89 9.69 -38.13
C GLN A 538 -16.46 9.44 -38.64
N SER A 539 -15.64 10.48 -38.81
CA SER A 539 -14.23 10.31 -39.21
C SER A 539 -13.44 9.56 -38.12
N ARG A 540 -13.65 9.89 -36.84
CA ARG A 540 -13.08 9.14 -35.70
C ARG A 540 -13.50 7.68 -35.72
N GLN A 541 -14.79 7.38 -35.90
CA GLN A 541 -15.27 5.99 -35.94
C GLN A 541 -14.70 5.15 -37.09
N LEU A 542 -14.26 5.78 -38.19
CA LEU A 542 -13.56 5.12 -39.31
C LEU A 542 -12.05 4.99 -39.07
N SER A 543 -11.39 6.01 -38.48
CA SER A 543 -9.96 5.94 -38.13
C SER A 543 -9.68 5.01 -36.96
N ASP A 544 -10.60 4.91 -36.00
CA ASP A 544 -10.42 4.10 -34.80
C ASP A 544 -10.40 2.61 -35.14
N LYS A 545 -11.30 2.11 -36.00
CA LYS A 545 -11.25 0.72 -36.49
C LYS A 545 -9.93 0.38 -37.18
N THR A 546 -9.53 1.20 -38.16
CA THR A 546 -8.34 0.94 -38.99
C THR A 546 -7.00 1.11 -38.26
N ASN A 547 -6.99 1.78 -37.10
CA ASN A 547 -5.84 1.82 -36.20
C ASN A 547 -5.90 0.74 -35.11
N TYR A 548 -7.09 0.38 -34.60
CA TYR A 548 -7.29 -0.72 -33.67
C TYR A 548 -6.79 -2.05 -34.24
N ASP A 549 -7.17 -2.39 -35.48
CA ASP A 549 -6.75 -3.63 -36.16
C ASP A 549 -5.23 -3.69 -36.45
N VAL A 550 -4.57 -2.53 -36.47
CA VAL A 550 -3.10 -2.43 -36.51
C VAL A 550 -2.51 -2.67 -35.12
N VAL A 551 -3.01 -1.98 -34.11
CA VAL A 551 -2.55 -2.10 -32.71
C VAL A 551 -2.70 -3.54 -32.18
N VAL A 552 -3.81 -4.23 -32.49
CA VAL A 552 -4.04 -5.63 -32.08
C VAL A 552 -3.00 -6.56 -32.72
N ARG A 553 -2.77 -6.47 -34.03
CA ARG A 553 -1.75 -7.28 -34.72
C ARG A 553 -0.33 -6.94 -34.26
N ALA A 554 -0.05 -5.68 -33.97
CA ALA A 554 1.25 -5.24 -33.48
C ALA A 554 1.55 -5.78 -32.07
N LYS A 555 0.53 -5.88 -31.20
CA LYS A 555 0.62 -6.57 -29.90
C LYS A 555 0.88 -8.07 -30.06
N GLN A 556 0.25 -8.75 -31.02
CA GLN A 556 0.48 -10.17 -31.27
C GLN A 556 1.94 -10.45 -31.67
N ILE A 557 2.52 -9.63 -32.55
CA ILE A 557 3.93 -9.74 -32.93
C ILE A 557 4.84 -9.43 -31.72
N TRP A 558 4.52 -8.40 -30.95
CA TRP A 558 5.23 -8.02 -29.73
C TRP A 558 5.24 -9.12 -28.65
N GLU A 559 4.12 -9.83 -28.45
CA GLU A 559 3.98 -10.95 -27.52
C GLU A 559 4.89 -12.15 -27.84
N VAL A 560 5.35 -12.26 -29.09
CA VAL A 560 6.37 -13.26 -29.50
C VAL A 560 7.78 -12.66 -29.38
N LEU A 561 7.99 -11.43 -29.88
CA LEU A 561 9.29 -10.75 -29.83
C LEU A 561 9.85 -10.55 -28.41
N ARG A 562 8.97 -10.33 -27.42
CA ARG A 562 9.37 -10.05 -26.03
C ARG A 562 9.86 -11.28 -25.25
N ARG A 563 9.73 -12.49 -25.80
CA ARG A 563 10.07 -13.72 -25.09
C ARG A 563 11.56 -14.09 -25.25
N LYS A 564 12.12 -14.79 -24.25
CA LYS A 564 13.55 -15.17 -24.21
C LYS A 564 13.91 -16.29 -25.20
N ASP A 565 12.92 -17.11 -25.56
CA ASP A 565 12.97 -18.25 -26.50
C ASP A 565 12.78 -17.84 -27.97
N CYS A 566 12.72 -16.54 -28.30
CA CYS A 566 12.60 -16.10 -29.69
C CYS A 566 13.97 -16.13 -30.40
N ASP A 567 14.09 -16.97 -31.44
CA ASP A 567 15.29 -17.18 -32.25
C ASP A 567 15.76 -15.92 -32.99
N LYS A 568 17.02 -15.90 -33.43
CA LYS A 568 17.60 -14.74 -34.15
C LYS A 568 16.89 -14.49 -35.49
N GLU A 569 16.75 -15.51 -36.32
CA GLU A 569 16.10 -15.42 -37.64
C GLU A 569 14.62 -15.07 -37.53
N LYS A 570 13.92 -15.74 -36.62
CA LYS A 570 12.51 -15.49 -36.27
C LYS A 570 12.30 -14.05 -35.81
N ARG A 571 13.20 -13.51 -34.99
CA ARG A 571 13.19 -12.10 -34.57
C ARG A 571 13.39 -11.15 -35.75
N VAL A 572 14.32 -11.41 -36.67
CA VAL A 572 14.51 -10.57 -37.88
C VAL A 572 13.24 -10.54 -38.74
N LYS A 573 12.61 -11.70 -39.00
CA LYS A 573 11.36 -11.77 -39.76
C LYS A 573 10.22 -11.00 -39.07
N LEU A 574 9.97 -11.28 -37.79
CA LEU A 574 8.91 -10.62 -37.01
C LEU A 574 9.14 -9.10 -36.89
N MET A 575 10.39 -8.63 -36.83
CA MET A 575 10.70 -7.20 -36.84
C MET A 575 10.43 -6.54 -38.20
N GLY A 576 10.69 -7.23 -39.31
CA GLY A 576 10.33 -6.76 -40.65
C GLY A 576 8.81 -6.74 -40.90
N ASP A 577 8.08 -7.71 -40.36
CA ASP A 577 6.62 -7.73 -40.41
C ASP A 577 6.00 -6.65 -39.51
N LEU A 578 6.57 -6.41 -38.33
CA LEU A 578 6.19 -5.30 -37.44
C LEU A 578 6.45 -3.94 -38.09
N GLN A 579 7.60 -3.76 -38.74
CA GLN A 579 7.98 -2.54 -39.46
C GLN A 579 6.91 -2.12 -40.48
N LYS A 580 6.51 -3.05 -41.36
CA LYS A 580 5.45 -2.82 -42.38
C LYS A 580 4.11 -2.46 -41.75
N LEU A 581 3.83 -2.95 -40.55
CA LEU A 581 2.55 -2.77 -39.86
C LEU A 581 2.43 -1.41 -39.15
N ILE A 582 3.54 -0.86 -38.64
CA ILE A 582 3.55 0.38 -37.84
C ILE A 582 4.07 1.63 -38.58
N GLN A 583 4.67 1.48 -39.75
CA GLN A 583 5.20 2.58 -40.57
C GLN A 583 4.13 3.67 -40.83
N GLY A 584 4.44 4.93 -40.49
CA GLY A 584 3.50 6.06 -40.61
C GLY A 584 2.43 6.09 -39.51
N LYS A 585 2.57 5.24 -38.48
CA LYS A 585 1.68 5.13 -37.31
C LYS A 585 2.45 5.04 -35.99
N ILE A 586 3.78 5.16 -36.00
CA ILE A 586 4.62 5.14 -34.81
C ILE A 586 4.25 6.31 -33.89
N LYS A 587 3.97 7.50 -34.42
CA LYS A 587 3.55 8.68 -33.65
C LYS A 587 2.22 8.48 -32.93
N THR A 588 1.20 7.93 -33.61
CA THR A 588 -0.10 7.67 -32.99
C THR A 588 -0.02 6.53 -31.96
N MET A 589 0.74 5.48 -32.23
CA MET A 589 0.99 4.37 -31.30
C MET A 589 1.90 4.74 -30.11
N ALA A 590 2.75 5.77 -30.24
CA ALA A 590 3.61 6.24 -29.14
C ALA A 590 2.83 6.99 -28.05
N PHE A 591 1.76 7.70 -28.42
CA PHE A 591 0.86 8.38 -27.47
C PHE A 591 -0.31 7.50 -27.01
N ALA A 592 -0.64 6.42 -27.74
CA ALA A 592 -1.63 5.44 -27.30
C ALA A 592 -1.08 4.55 -26.17
N HIS A 593 -1.80 4.53 -25.04
CA HIS A 593 -1.46 3.82 -23.79
C HIS A 593 -1.10 2.34 -23.99
N ASP A 594 -1.87 1.67 -24.83
CA ASP A 594 -1.89 0.22 -24.97
C ASP A 594 -0.86 -0.34 -25.96
N SER A 595 -0.31 0.52 -26.82
CA SER A 595 0.62 0.19 -27.90
C SER A 595 2.03 0.72 -27.65
N THR A 596 2.22 1.55 -26.63
CA THR A 596 3.53 2.12 -26.25
C THR A 596 4.63 1.05 -26.05
N ARG A 597 4.26 -0.15 -25.57
CA ARG A 597 5.19 -1.26 -25.33
C ARG A 597 5.72 -1.89 -26.62
N VAL A 598 4.93 -1.86 -27.69
CA VAL A 598 5.33 -2.31 -29.03
C VAL A 598 6.47 -1.44 -29.56
N ILE A 599 6.32 -0.11 -29.46
CA ILE A 599 7.33 0.84 -29.94
C ILE A 599 8.64 0.73 -29.14
N GLN A 600 8.55 0.55 -27.82
CA GLN A 600 9.73 0.26 -26.98
C GLN A 600 10.49 -1.00 -27.40
N CYS A 601 9.77 -2.05 -27.81
CA CYS A 601 10.34 -3.29 -28.32
C CYS A 601 10.98 -3.10 -29.70
N TYR A 602 10.32 -2.34 -30.58
CA TYR A 602 10.80 -2.02 -31.91
C TYR A 602 12.15 -1.28 -31.87
N ILE A 603 12.30 -0.31 -30.97
CA ILE A 603 13.56 0.42 -30.79
C ILE A 603 14.67 -0.47 -30.20
N GLN A 604 14.31 -1.33 -29.22
CA GLN A 604 15.27 -2.21 -28.53
C GLN A 604 15.84 -3.32 -29.42
N PHE A 605 15.02 -3.91 -30.30
CA PHE A 605 15.42 -5.05 -31.15
C PHE A 605 15.54 -4.70 -32.64
N GLY A 606 15.34 -3.44 -33.01
CA GLY A 606 15.51 -2.92 -34.36
C GLY A 606 16.95 -3.05 -34.88
N ASN A 607 17.08 -3.10 -36.20
CA ASN A 607 18.31 -2.64 -36.85
C ASN A 607 18.36 -1.10 -36.89
N ASP A 608 19.45 -0.52 -37.39
CA ASP A 608 19.63 0.94 -37.35
C ASP A 608 18.66 1.71 -38.26
N GLU A 609 18.24 1.15 -39.40
CA GLU A 609 17.25 1.78 -40.27
C GLU A 609 15.84 1.74 -39.65
N GLN A 610 15.50 0.66 -38.94
CA GLN A 610 14.26 0.56 -38.15
C GLN A 610 14.24 1.57 -36.98
N ARG A 611 15.38 1.74 -36.29
CA ARG A 611 15.52 2.81 -35.29
C ARG A 611 15.43 4.20 -35.90
N LYS A 612 16.08 4.44 -37.05
CA LYS A 612 16.05 5.71 -37.78
C LYS A 612 14.65 6.09 -38.26
N GLN A 613 13.90 5.13 -38.81
CA GLN A 613 12.49 5.31 -39.15
C GLN A 613 11.64 5.72 -37.94
N ALA A 614 11.77 5.00 -36.81
CA ALA A 614 11.04 5.34 -35.59
C ALA A 614 11.49 6.69 -34.98
N PHE A 615 12.73 7.10 -35.23
CA PHE A 615 13.29 8.37 -34.78
C PHE A 615 12.71 9.54 -35.58
N GLU A 616 12.75 9.49 -36.90
CA GLU A 616 12.21 10.55 -37.78
C GLU A 616 10.69 10.72 -37.66
N GLU A 617 9.93 9.70 -37.25
CA GLU A 617 8.49 9.84 -36.99
C GLU A 617 8.16 10.44 -35.60
N LEU A 618 9.14 10.56 -34.69
CA LEU A 618 8.96 11.01 -33.30
C LEU A 618 9.82 12.22 -32.89
N ARG A 619 10.72 12.66 -33.79
CA ARG A 619 11.71 13.74 -33.62
C ARG A 619 11.20 14.99 -32.90
N ASP A 620 10.05 15.50 -33.30
CA ASP A 620 9.51 16.78 -32.81
C ASP A 620 8.67 16.60 -31.52
N ASP A 621 8.44 15.35 -31.08
CA ASP A 621 7.56 15.01 -29.97
C ASP A 621 8.30 14.60 -28.68
N PHE A 622 9.63 14.41 -28.70
CA PHE A 622 10.39 13.87 -27.56
C PHE A 622 10.15 14.62 -26.22
N VAL A 623 9.95 15.93 -26.26
CA VAL A 623 9.62 16.76 -25.09
C VAL A 623 8.24 16.43 -24.50
N GLN A 624 7.26 16.05 -25.33
CA GLN A 624 5.92 15.66 -24.89
C GLN A 624 5.84 14.17 -24.53
N LEU A 625 6.50 13.31 -25.32
CA LEU A 625 6.66 11.88 -25.00
C LEU A 625 7.30 11.68 -23.63
N SER A 626 8.30 12.50 -23.27
CA SER A 626 8.95 12.47 -21.94
C SER A 626 7.99 12.77 -20.78
N LYS A 627 6.95 13.58 -21.01
CA LYS A 627 5.94 13.92 -19.98
C LYS A 627 4.81 12.90 -19.89
N ALA A 628 4.53 12.16 -20.96
CA ALA A 628 3.45 11.19 -20.97
C ALA A 628 3.83 9.91 -20.20
N LYS A 629 3.01 9.54 -19.20
CA LYS A 629 3.23 8.45 -18.23
C LYS A 629 3.81 7.17 -18.83
N TYR A 630 3.28 6.70 -19.96
CA TYR A 630 3.74 5.47 -20.60
C TYR A 630 4.84 5.75 -21.64
N SER A 631 4.68 6.81 -22.44
CA SER A 631 5.54 7.18 -23.57
C SER A 631 6.94 7.63 -23.17
N ARG A 632 7.15 8.08 -21.92
CA ARG A 632 8.47 8.43 -21.36
C ARG A 632 9.52 7.34 -21.59
N ASN A 633 9.07 6.08 -21.59
CA ASN A 633 9.89 4.90 -21.79
C ASN A 633 10.35 4.72 -23.25
N ILE A 634 9.63 5.26 -24.24
CA ILE A 634 10.08 5.31 -25.64
C ILE A 634 11.32 6.20 -25.74
N VAL A 635 11.29 7.38 -25.11
CA VAL A 635 12.43 8.31 -25.08
C VAL A 635 13.63 7.67 -24.37
N LYS A 636 13.41 7.01 -23.22
CA LYS A 636 14.46 6.19 -22.59
C LYS A 636 15.00 5.09 -23.52
N LYS A 637 14.17 4.42 -24.33
CA LYS A 637 14.65 3.40 -25.27
C LYS A 637 15.51 3.97 -26.40
N PHE A 638 15.23 5.18 -26.91
CA PHE A 638 16.16 5.84 -27.83
C PHE A 638 17.46 6.28 -27.13
N LEU A 639 17.39 6.83 -25.92
CA LEU A 639 18.59 7.13 -25.13
C LEU A 639 19.43 5.85 -24.84
N MET A 640 18.78 4.68 -24.72
CA MET A 640 19.43 3.38 -24.50
C MET A 640 20.06 2.75 -25.75
N TYR A 641 19.36 2.75 -26.89
CA TYR A 641 19.68 1.94 -28.08
C TYR A 641 19.84 2.74 -29.38
N GLY A 642 19.54 4.04 -29.37
CA GLY A 642 19.76 4.94 -30.51
C GLY A 642 21.24 5.23 -30.76
N SER A 643 21.54 5.74 -31.96
CA SER A 643 22.89 6.15 -32.32
C SER A 643 23.34 7.40 -31.54
N LYS A 644 24.64 7.71 -31.55
CA LYS A 644 25.18 8.92 -30.89
C LYS A 644 24.52 10.22 -31.42
N PRO A 645 24.31 10.41 -32.75
CA PRO A 645 23.55 11.55 -33.26
C PRO A 645 22.10 11.62 -32.74
N GLN A 646 21.37 10.50 -32.76
CA GLN A 646 19.98 10.44 -32.24
C GLN A 646 19.90 10.80 -30.75
N THR A 647 20.87 10.33 -29.96
CA THR A 647 20.98 10.65 -28.53
C THR A 647 21.25 12.13 -28.30
N ALA A 648 22.15 12.73 -29.09
CA ALA A 648 22.47 14.15 -29.03
C ALA A 648 21.27 15.04 -29.44
N GLU A 649 20.52 14.63 -30.45
CA GLU A 649 19.33 15.32 -30.94
C GLU A 649 18.19 15.32 -29.88
N ILE A 650 17.96 14.19 -29.21
CA ILE A 650 17.01 14.13 -28.07
C ILE A 650 17.42 15.09 -26.96
N MET A 651 18.70 15.12 -26.58
CA MET A 651 19.19 16.07 -25.58
C MET A 651 19.04 17.51 -26.03
N ARG A 652 19.27 17.81 -27.32
CA ARG A 652 19.05 19.15 -27.89
C ARG A 652 17.57 19.56 -27.84
N SER A 653 16.64 18.62 -28.06
CA SER A 653 15.19 18.87 -27.93
C SER A 653 14.78 19.30 -26.52
N PHE A 654 15.53 18.88 -25.49
CA PHE A 654 15.27 19.28 -24.09
C PHE A 654 15.71 20.72 -23.79
N ARG A 655 16.54 21.35 -24.62
CA ARG A 655 17.00 22.73 -24.43
C ARG A 655 15.83 23.73 -24.50
N GLY A 656 15.83 24.72 -23.63
CA GLY A 656 14.69 25.63 -23.41
C GLY A 656 13.54 25.02 -22.59
N HIS A 657 13.68 23.75 -22.18
CA HIS A 657 12.66 22.96 -21.51
C HIS A 657 13.17 22.22 -20.26
N VAL A 658 14.48 22.18 -19.98
CA VAL A 658 15.06 21.35 -18.92
C VAL A 658 14.47 21.69 -17.55
N ARG A 659 14.34 22.99 -17.21
CA ARG A 659 13.67 23.42 -15.96
C ARG A 659 12.22 22.96 -15.84
N LYS A 660 11.49 22.85 -16.96
CA LYS A 660 10.09 22.40 -17.00
C LYS A 660 9.99 20.87 -16.96
N LEU A 661 10.97 20.16 -17.52
CA LEU A 661 11.04 18.70 -17.54
C LEU A 661 11.46 18.14 -16.18
N LEU A 662 12.47 18.72 -15.52
CA LEU A 662 12.91 18.30 -14.18
C LEU A 662 11.85 18.53 -13.09
N ARG A 663 10.98 19.53 -13.25
CA ARG A 663 9.83 19.76 -12.36
C ARG A 663 8.59 18.91 -12.69
N HIS A 664 8.64 18.07 -13.72
CA HIS A 664 7.52 17.25 -14.16
C HIS A 664 7.76 15.78 -13.78
N ALA A 665 6.90 15.22 -12.91
CA ALA A 665 7.09 13.92 -12.25
C ALA A 665 7.50 12.75 -13.17
N GLU A 666 6.98 12.72 -14.40
CA GLU A 666 7.30 11.65 -15.38
C GLU A 666 8.54 11.95 -16.25
N ALA A 667 8.91 13.22 -16.41
CA ALA A 667 9.95 13.66 -17.34
C ALA A 667 11.31 13.89 -16.65
N SER A 668 11.31 14.20 -15.36
CA SER A 668 12.51 14.31 -14.53
C SER A 668 13.40 13.09 -14.67
N ALA A 669 12.82 11.90 -14.50
CA ALA A 669 13.50 10.61 -14.65
C ALA A 669 14.04 10.34 -16.07
N VAL A 670 13.56 11.05 -17.10
CA VAL A 670 14.11 10.95 -18.48
C VAL A 670 15.32 11.88 -18.65
N VAL A 671 15.23 13.12 -18.15
CA VAL A 671 16.35 14.07 -18.15
C VAL A 671 17.50 13.58 -17.28
N GLU A 672 17.20 13.03 -16.10
CA GLU A 672 18.16 12.38 -15.20
C GLU A 672 18.93 11.26 -15.90
N TYR A 673 18.22 10.33 -16.55
CA TYR A 673 18.84 9.23 -17.32
C TYR A 673 19.66 9.74 -18.52
N ALA A 674 19.22 10.84 -19.16
CA ALA A 674 20.02 11.48 -20.20
C ALA A 674 21.33 12.06 -19.63
N TYR A 675 21.25 12.79 -18.52
CA TYR A 675 22.38 13.46 -17.88
C TYR A 675 23.40 12.48 -17.28
N ASN A 676 22.94 11.50 -16.48
CA ASN A 676 23.78 10.55 -15.78
C ASN A 676 24.39 9.51 -16.75
N ASP A 677 23.55 8.75 -17.44
CA ASP A 677 23.96 7.54 -18.15
C ASP A 677 24.46 7.77 -19.59
N ARG A 678 24.17 8.93 -20.20
CA ARG A 678 24.31 9.13 -21.65
C ARG A 678 25.01 10.41 -22.12
N ALA A 679 24.89 11.51 -21.37
CA ALA A 679 25.42 12.80 -21.80
C ALA A 679 26.95 12.88 -21.63
N VAL A 680 27.66 13.33 -22.68
CA VAL A 680 29.07 13.76 -22.56
C VAL A 680 29.15 15.13 -21.86
N LEU A 681 30.35 15.58 -21.48
CA LEU A 681 30.55 16.81 -20.70
C LEU A 681 29.84 18.05 -21.30
N GLU A 682 29.97 18.26 -22.61
CA GLU A 682 29.29 19.36 -23.33
C GLU A 682 27.76 19.27 -23.22
N GLN A 683 27.19 18.07 -23.38
CA GLN A 683 25.76 17.82 -23.26
C GLN A 683 25.27 17.96 -21.81
N ARG A 684 26.08 17.56 -20.82
CA ARG A 684 25.81 17.80 -19.40
C ARG A 684 25.74 19.29 -19.11
N ASN A 685 26.73 20.05 -19.57
CA ASN A 685 26.75 21.51 -19.43
C ASN A 685 25.53 22.15 -20.11
N MET A 686 25.19 21.75 -21.34
CA MET A 686 23.99 22.23 -22.05
C MET A 686 22.69 21.92 -21.29
N LEU A 687 22.59 20.76 -20.63
CA LEU A 687 21.43 20.43 -19.80
C LEU A 687 21.41 21.23 -18.48
N THR A 688 22.56 21.56 -17.89
CA THR A 688 22.62 22.42 -16.69
C THR A 688 22.56 23.92 -16.98
N GLU A 689 22.75 24.38 -18.23
CA GLU A 689 22.70 25.82 -18.62
C GLU A 689 21.45 26.54 -18.12
N GLU A 690 20.29 25.87 -18.09
CA GLU A 690 19.04 26.44 -17.58
C GLU A 690 18.95 26.51 -16.05
N LEU A 691 19.76 25.73 -15.32
CA LEU A 691 19.68 25.61 -13.87
C LEU A 691 20.48 26.70 -13.14
N TYR A 692 21.49 27.27 -13.80
CA TYR A 692 22.18 28.44 -13.29
C TYR A 692 21.25 29.68 -13.32
N GLY A 693 21.38 30.54 -12.31
CA GLY A 693 20.58 31.77 -12.20
C GLY A 693 20.90 32.80 -13.28
N ASN A 694 20.05 33.82 -13.43
CA ASN A 694 20.16 34.85 -14.47
C ASN A 694 21.56 35.50 -14.54
N THR A 695 22.25 35.61 -13.40
CA THR A 695 23.65 36.04 -13.29
C THR A 695 24.60 35.29 -14.23
N PHE A 696 24.44 33.96 -14.38
CA PHE A 696 25.26 33.14 -15.27
C PHE A 696 25.01 33.45 -16.77
N GLN A 697 23.82 33.94 -17.11
CA GLN A 697 23.52 34.37 -18.49
C GLN A 697 24.17 35.73 -18.83
N LEU A 698 24.54 36.53 -17.82
CA LEU A 698 25.20 37.84 -18.01
C LEU A 698 26.72 37.73 -18.10
N TYR A 699 27.33 36.72 -17.48
CA TYR A 699 28.80 36.51 -17.48
C TYR A 699 29.28 35.46 -18.51
N LYS A 700 28.41 35.04 -19.44
CA LYS A 700 28.77 34.09 -20.50
C LYS A 700 29.36 34.81 -21.72
N VAL A 701 30.67 35.07 -21.65
CA VAL A 701 31.53 35.41 -22.80
C VAL A 701 32.07 34.12 -23.42
#